data_AF-A0A532D558-F1
#
_entry.id   AF-A0A532D558-F1
#
_cell.length_a   1.000
_cell.length_b   1.000
_cell.length_c   1.000
_cell.angle_alpha   90.00
_cell.angle_beta   90.00
_cell.angle_gamma   90.00
#
_symmetry.space_group_name_H-M   'P 1'
#
loop_
_entity.id
_entity.type
_entity.pdbx_description
1 polymer ?
#
loop_
_entity_poly.entity_id
_entity_poly.type
_entity_poly.pdbx_seq_one_letter_code
_entity_poly.pdbx_strand_id
1 'polypeptide(L)'
;MSRSPVRVAPSILSADFARLADEIARVERGGADWLHVDVMDGHFVPNVTVGPPIVESIRKVTKLPLDVHLMMTNPDQFIEAFAEAGADYLTVHVEACPHLHRTLHFIKQKGVKAGVTMNPATPLLSVEECLADADLLLIMSVNPGFGGQQFIPAVLDKIRRARTMIDRTGNRAALEVDGGIKPSNAAGIIQAGADVLVAGSAIFASEDYAASIQALRQAGQAHSRSGASPRRVARGEMDQVDPSAMLDSLHPLEVKVLTAFTKTFGKGPLREEHIAQASGLEPSQLNMAVEWLLAKGLLRVESETLTPIASLTKIGERYFEKYSPIERILSTVRGADHTGKRLTIGELQAKEELGPTEVSSAIGCLKKEGALRVVPGGFVEATGMPSPTAEALRGALKDLHGTPRDLAGFPEATRAIIERYSVKRGNANEPFRIDDHVQRHYDLSDNGQTAAATLAREGPPQDVSQLTPELLKDGAWRRVRFRKYTISLRPPRVSMGRRHPYREFLDLVKRKLVSMGFQEMRGPLVETEFWNMDALFMPQFHPARNIHDVYFVKEPTHATLVAEPFLSRVAEAHQNGGTTGSTGWRYAYDRDRARRLVLRSQGTAVSARTLAATPQVPGKYFSIARCFRYDHVDATHASDFFQIEGIVLAHDINFKILLGLLDLFAREVAQAKESKFLPAYFPFTEPSVELHVKHPRLGWIEL
;
A
#
# COMPACT_ATOMS: atom_id res chain seq x y z
N MET A 1 15.64 -35.41 15.18
CA MET A 1 16.08 -35.48 13.77
C MET A 1 17.41 -34.76 13.67
N SER A 2 18.45 -35.34 13.03
CA SER A 2 19.73 -34.62 12.89
C SER A 2 19.51 -33.39 12.03
N ARG A 3 19.93 -32.23 12.52
CA ARG A 3 19.82 -30.96 11.81
C ARG A 3 20.59 -31.05 10.50
N SER A 4 20.02 -30.56 9.40
CA SER A 4 20.72 -30.46 8.12
C SER A 4 22.02 -29.65 8.28
N PRO A 5 23.09 -29.98 7.54
CA PRO A 5 24.31 -29.19 7.59
C PRO A 5 24.03 -27.76 7.12
N VAL A 6 24.59 -26.78 7.85
CA VAL A 6 24.49 -25.35 7.53
C VAL A 6 25.13 -25.07 6.18
N ARG A 7 24.43 -24.31 5.34
CA ARG A 7 24.90 -23.88 4.02
C ARG A 7 25.40 -22.44 4.07
N VAL A 8 26.41 -22.14 3.27
CA VAL A 8 26.94 -20.79 3.06
C VAL A 8 26.72 -20.39 1.60
N ALA A 9 26.04 -19.26 1.41
CA ALA A 9 25.70 -18.70 0.11
C ALA A 9 26.40 -17.34 -0.05
N PRO A 10 27.56 -17.26 -0.72
CA PRO A 10 28.24 -15.99 -0.93
C PRO A 10 27.37 -15.05 -1.78
N SER A 11 27.15 -13.81 -1.31
CA SER A 11 26.44 -12.80 -2.10
C SER A 11 27.38 -12.17 -3.12
N ILE A 12 27.12 -12.43 -4.41
CA ILE A 12 27.96 -11.96 -5.51
C ILE A 12 27.99 -10.44 -5.64
N LEU A 13 27.08 -9.72 -4.99
CA LEU A 13 27.05 -8.26 -4.98
C LEU A 13 28.36 -7.67 -4.40
N SER A 14 29.06 -8.43 -3.55
CA SER A 14 30.36 -8.03 -2.99
C SER A 14 31.57 -8.54 -3.79
N ALA A 15 31.36 -9.27 -4.89
CA ALA A 15 32.43 -9.79 -5.73
C ALA A 15 33.01 -8.69 -6.64
N ASP A 16 34.21 -8.92 -7.16
CA ASP A 16 34.76 -8.10 -8.23
C ASP A 16 34.09 -8.43 -9.57
N PHE A 17 33.17 -7.56 -9.99
CA PHE A 17 32.40 -7.71 -11.23
C PHE A 17 33.26 -7.67 -12.49
N ALA A 18 34.47 -7.10 -12.46
CA ALA A 18 35.36 -7.09 -13.62
C ALA A 18 35.89 -8.51 -13.95
N ARG A 19 35.78 -9.44 -13.00
CA ARG A 19 36.33 -10.80 -13.06
C ARG A 19 35.41 -11.80 -12.35
N LEU A 20 34.10 -11.61 -12.53
CA LEU A 20 33.05 -12.34 -11.82
C LEU A 20 33.16 -13.87 -11.96
N ALA A 21 33.54 -14.39 -13.14
CA ALA A 21 33.73 -15.82 -13.35
C ALA A 21 34.85 -16.41 -12.47
N ASP A 22 35.96 -15.67 -12.31
CA ASP A 22 37.07 -16.09 -11.45
C ASP A 22 36.67 -16.03 -9.97
N GLU A 23 35.93 -15.00 -9.57
CA GLU A 23 35.39 -14.87 -8.22
C GLU A 23 34.47 -16.05 -7.86
N ILE A 24 33.58 -16.43 -8.79
CA ILE A 24 32.70 -17.60 -8.65
C ILE A 24 33.51 -18.89 -8.52
N ALA A 25 34.50 -19.10 -9.39
CA ALA A 25 35.35 -20.30 -9.35
C ALA A 25 36.17 -20.39 -8.05
N ARG A 26 36.52 -19.25 -7.42
CA ARG A 26 37.22 -19.21 -6.14
C ARG A 26 36.29 -19.58 -4.98
N VAL A 27 35.08 -19.03 -4.91
CA VAL A 27 34.14 -19.39 -3.85
C VAL A 27 33.62 -20.83 -3.99
N GLU A 28 33.44 -21.34 -5.21
CA GLU A 28 33.08 -22.74 -5.47
C GLU A 28 34.19 -23.69 -4.99
N ARG A 29 35.46 -23.42 -5.33
CA ARG A 29 36.61 -24.17 -4.79
C ARG A 29 36.76 -24.01 -3.28
N GLY A 30 36.36 -22.86 -2.73
CA GLY A 30 36.32 -22.59 -1.29
C GLY A 30 35.22 -23.35 -0.54
N GLY A 31 34.35 -24.06 -1.25
CA GLY A 31 33.28 -24.87 -0.67
C GLY A 31 32.01 -24.08 -0.37
N ALA A 32 31.68 -23.05 -1.17
CA ALA A 32 30.36 -22.44 -1.17
C ALA A 32 29.30 -23.49 -1.54
N ASP A 33 28.14 -23.46 -0.87
CA ASP A 33 27.07 -24.41 -1.16
C ASP A 33 26.15 -23.86 -2.26
N TRP A 34 25.81 -22.56 -2.20
CA TRP A 34 24.98 -21.82 -3.17
C TRP A 34 25.68 -20.52 -3.59
N LEU A 35 25.16 -19.82 -4.59
CA LEU A 35 25.50 -18.42 -4.89
C LEU A 35 24.25 -17.56 -4.71
N HIS A 36 24.35 -16.51 -3.89
CA HIS A 36 23.25 -15.59 -3.66
C HIS A 36 23.36 -14.37 -4.60
N VAL A 37 22.26 -14.03 -5.25
CA VAL A 37 22.17 -12.98 -6.27
C VAL A 37 21.07 -11.99 -5.91
N ASP A 38 21.49 -10.83 -5.42
CA ASP A 38 20.62 -9.72 -5.06
C ASP A 38 20.23 -8.89 -6.30
N VAL A 39 18.98 -8.98 -6.72
CA VAL A 39 18.40 -8.23 -7.85
C VAL A 39 17.62 -7.03 -7.33
N MET A 40 18.02 -5.82 -7.69
CA MET A 40 17.43 -4.58 -7.22
C MET A 40 17.00 -3.68 -8.39
N ASP A 41 15.80 -3.10 -8.31
CA ASP A 41 15.16 -2.35 -9.40
C ASP A 41 15.23 -0.82 -9.29
N GLY A 42 15.86 -0.28 -8.24
CA GLY A 42 15.91 1.16 -7.96
C GLY A 42 14.60 1.78 -7.45
N HIS A 43 13.51 1.00 -7.36
CA HIS A 43 12.18 1.46 -6.96
C HIS A 43 11.79 0.88 -5.60
N PHE A 44 11.85 -0.45 -5.45
CA PHE A 44 11.59 -1.13 -4.19
C PHE A 44 12.68 -0.83 -3.16
N VAL A 45 13.93 -0.79 -3.64
CA VAL A 45 15.12 -0.38 -2.88
C VAL A 45 15.88 0.69 -3.66
N PRO A 46 16.60 1.62 -3.00
CA PRO A 46 17.24 2.75 -3.66
C PRO A 46 18.59 2.39 -4.31
N ASN A 47 18.68 1.23 -4.96
CA ASN A 47 19.86 0.74 -5.67
C ASN A 47 19.45 -0.13 -6.87
N VAL A 48 20.30 -0.21 -7.89
CA VAL A 48 20.11 -1.05 -9.08
C VAL A 48 21.34 -1.94 -9.21
N THR A 49 21.13 -3.25 -9.34
CA THR A 49 22.23 -4.23 -9.35
C THR A 49 22.33 -4.93 -10.69
N VAL A 50 21.83 -6.16 -10.78
CA VAL A 50 21.97 -7.07 -11.91
C VAL A 50 20.60 -7.55 -12.38
N GLY A 51 20.53 -8.05 -13.62
CA GLY A 51 19.31 -8.61 -14.21
C GLY A 51 19.51 -10.00 -14.81
N PRO A 52 18.51 -10.54 -15.52
CA PRO A 52 18.56 -11.89 -16.10
C PRO A 52 19.82 -12.19 -16.95
N PRO A 53 20.35 -11.26 -17.80
CA PRO A 53 21.56 -11.55 -18.58
C PRO A 53 22.80 -11.89 -17.74
N ILE A 54 22.91 -11.32 -16.53
CA ILE A 54 24.00 -11.63 -15.62
C ILE A 54 23.77 -12.99 -14.96
N VAL A 55 22.54 -13.30 -14.55
CA VAL A 55 22.18 -14.64 -14.02
C VAL A 55 22.49 -15.73 -15.06
N GLU A 56 22.12 -15.50 -16.32
CA GLU A 56 22.43 -16.41 -17.43
C GLU A 56 23.94 -16.59 -17.63
N SER A 57 24.71 -15.51 -17.50
CA SER A 57 26.18 -15.55 -17.60
C SER A 57 26.80 -16.33 -16.43
N ILE A 58 26.29 -16.15 -15.22
CA ILE A 58 26.72 -16.88 -14.02
C ILE A 58 26.40 -18.38 -14.16
N ARG A 59 25.20 -18.71 -14.66
CA ARG A 59 24.78 -20.10 -14.83
C ARG A 59 25.73 -20.88 -15.75
N LYS A 60 26.30 -20.23 -16.77
CA LYS A 60 27.26 -20.83 -17.71
C LYS A 60 28.60 -21.23 -17.06
N VAL A 61 28.97 -20.63 -15.93
CA VAL A 61 30.31 -20.79 -15.32
C VAL A 61 30.34 -21.57 -14.02
N THR A 62 29.19 -21.94 -13.46
CA THR A 62 29.10 -22.74 -12.21
C THR A 62 27.96 -23.74 -12.27
N LYS A 63 28.00 -24.77 -11.42
CA LYS A 63 26.89 -25.70 -11.18
C LYS A 63 26.26 -25.55 -9.79
N LEU A 64 26.78 -24.63 -8.96
CA LEU A 64 26.17 -24.34 -7.66
C LEU A 64 24.73 -23.81 -7.85
N PRO A 65 23.80 -24.15 -6.95
CA PRO A 65 22.47 -23.55 -6.95
C PRO A 65 22.53 -22.02 -6.93
N LEU A 66 21.80 -21.37 -7.82
CA LEU A 66 21.65 -19.92 -7.88
C LEU A 66 20.41 -19.51 -7.10
N ASP A 67 20.62 -18.84 -5.99
CA ASP A 67 19.58 -18.25 -5.17
C ASP A 67 19.40 -16.78 -5.54
N VAL A 68 18.30 -16.48 -6.25
CA VAL A 68 18.05 -15.16 -6.82
C VAL A 68 16.99 -14.44 -5.99
N HIS A 69 17.43 -13.42 -5.28
CA HIS A 69 16.62 -12.61 -4.39
C HIS A 69 16.10 -11.36 -5.12
N LEU A 70 14.79 -11.31 -5.36
CA LEU A 70 14.12 -10.26 -6.13
C LEU A 70 13.65 -9.11 -5.23
N MET A 71 14.52 -8.14 -5.00
CA MET A 71 14.22 -6.87 -4.32
C MET A 71 13.64 -5.84 -5.30
N MET A 72 12.43 -6.11 -5.81
CA MET A 72 11.79 -5.29 -6.83
C MET A 72 10.27 -5.15 -6.66
N THR A 73 9.68 -4.11 -7.27
CA THR A 73 8.28 -3.69 -7.05
C THR A 73 7.25 -4.59 -7.73
N ASN A 74 7.62 -5.28 -8.81
CA ASN A 74 6.73 -6.14 -9.60
C ASN A 74 7.39 -7.48 -9.96
N PRO A 75 7.76 -8.32 -8.98
CA PRO A 75 8.57 -9.52 -9.23
C PRO A 75 7.86 -10.51 -10.17
N ASP A 76 6.53 -10.60 -10.11
CA ASP A 76 5.70 -11.45 -10.99
C ASP A 76 6.06 -11.34 -12.49
N GLN A 77 6.44 -10.14 -12.95
CA GLN A 77 6.72 -9.88 -14.36
C GLN A 77 8.09 -10.43 -14.81
N PHE A 78 8.97 -10.74 -13.87
CA PHE A 78 10.36 -11.13 -14.15
C PHE A 78 10.66 -12.59 -13.77
N ILE A 79 9.76 -13.28 -13.07
CA ILE A 79 9.94 -14.68 -12.63
C ILE A 79 10.32 -15.59 -13.80
N GLU A 80 9.61 -15.51 -14.93
CA GLU A 80 9.90 -16.33 -16.11
C GLU A 80 11.28 -16.05 -16.69
N ALA A 81 11.65 -14.78 -16.83
CA ALA A 81 12.95 -14.39 -17.35
C ALA A 81 14.11 -14.86 -16.44
N PHE A 82 13.96 -14.78 -15.12
CA PHE A 82 14.99 -15.26 -14.20
C PHE A 82 15.03 -16.80 -14.10
N ALA A 83 13.88 -17.47 -14.20
CA ALA A 83 13.83 -18.93 -14.28
C ALA A 83 14.54 -19.44 -15.54
N GLU A 84 14.25 -18.85 -16.70
CA GLU A 84 14.91 -19.16 -17.97
C GLU A 84 16.42 -18.83 -17.95
N ALA A 85 16.81 -17.78 -17.24
CA ALA A 85 18.22 -17.44 -17.03
C ALA A 85 18.98 -18.45 -16.15
N GLY A 86 18.28 -19.39 -15.50
CA GLY A 86 18.88 -20.48 -14.74
C GLY A 86 18.89 -20.30 -13.22
N ALA A 87 17.98 -19.49 -12.67
CA ALA A 87 17.75 -19.43 -11.23
C ALA A 87 17.25 -20.79 -10.69
N ASP A 88 17.82 -21.27 -9.58
CA ASP A 88 17.37 -22.49 -8.89
C ASP A 88 16.38 -22.17 -7.77
N TYR A 89 16.54 -21.00 -7.14
CA TYR A 89 15.59 -20.39 -6.23
C TYR A 89 15.24 -18.98 -6.71
N LEU A 90 13.96 -18.62 -6.57
CA LEU A 90 13.50 -17.24 -6.73
C LEU A 90 12.80 -16.80 -5.45
N THR A 91 13.37 -15.80 -4.78
CA THR A 91 12.89 -15.31 -3.49
C THR A 91 12.26 -13.93 -3.65
N VAL A 92 10.98 -13.80 -3.32
CA VAL A 92 10.22 -12.54 -3.48
C VAL A 92 9.83 -11.91 -2.15
N HIS A 93 9.77 -10.58 -2.13
CA HIS A 93 9.31 -9.83 -0.96
C HIS A 93 7.80 -9.90 -0.77
N VAL A 94 7.35 -10.22 0.44
CA VAL A 94 5.93 -10.13 0.81
C VAL A 94 5.38 -8.70 0.63
N GLU A 95 6.23 -7.68 0.82
CA GLU A 95 5.87 -6.27 0.65
C GLU A 95 5.65 -5.86 -0.81
N ALA A 96 6.20 -6.63 -1.76
CA ALA A 96 6.08 -6.37 -3.19
C ALA A 96 5.03 -7.24 -3.88
N CYS A 97 4.46 -8.23 -3.18
CA CYS A 97 3.55 -9.21 -3.76
C CYS A 97 2.12 -9.04 -3.22
N PRO A 98 1.20 -8.39 -3.95
CA PRO A 98 -0.21 -8.29 -3.53
C PRO A 98 -0.90 -9.64 -3.31
N HIS A 99 -0.46 -10.68 -4.03
CA HIS A 99 -1.02 -12.04 -3.97
C HIS A 99 0.08 -13.09 -3.80
N LEU A 100 0.81 -13.04 -2.67
CA LEU A 100 1.98 -13.87 -2.39
C LEU A 100 1.79 -15.37 -2.71
N HIS A 101 0.71 -16.01 -2.24
CA HIS A 101 0.43 -17.43 -2.52
C HIS A 101 0.44 -17.75 -4.02
N ARG A 102 -0.16 -16.89 -4.85
CA ARG A 102 -0.18 -17.06 -6.32
C ARG A 102 1.22 -16.90 -6.90
N THR A 103 1.99 -15.94 -6.41
CA THR A 103 3.37 -15.71 -6.84
C THR A 103 4.25 -16.94 -6.55
N LEU A 104 4.18 -17.51 -5.34
CA LEU A 104 4.96 -18.70 -4.98
C LEU A 104 4.62 -19.90 -5.89
N HIS A 105 3.34 -20.13 -6.17
CA HIS A 105 2.90 -21.18 -7.09
C HIS A 105 3.37 -20.92 -8.52
N PHE A 106 3.37 -19.67 -8.97
CA PHE A 106 3.86 -19.31 -10.30
C PHE A 106 5.37 -19.59 -10.45
N ILE A 107 6.18 -19.32 -9.42
CA ILE A 107 7.60 -19.71 -9.39
C ILE A 107 7.75 -21.22 -9.53
N LYS A 108 6.99 -21.99 -8.74
CA LYS A 108 7.00 -23.47 -8.79
C LYS A 108 6.59 -24.02 -10.15
N GLN A 109 5.61 -23.40 -10.82
CA GLN A 109 5.20 -23.79 -12.18
C GLN A 109 6.30 -23.63 -13.21
N LYS A 110 7.30 -22.76 -12.98
CA LYS A 110 8.49 -22.62 -13.82
C LYS A 110 9.60 -23.64 -13.48
N GLY A 111 9.34 -24.57 -12.56
CA GLY A 111 10.31 -25.59 -12.15
C GLY A 111 11.39 -25.08 -11.19
N VAL A 112 11.21 -23.88 -10.64
CA VAL A 112 12.14 -23.21 -9.72
C VAL A 112 11.60 -23.28 -8.30
N LYS A 113 12.48 -23.33 -7.30
CA LYS A 113 12.07 -23.32 -5.89
C LYS A 113 11.61 -21.92 -5.47
N ALA A 114 10.48 -21.84 -4.78
CA ALA A 114 9.84 -20.58 -4.42
C ALA A 114 10.28 -20.11 -3.03
N GLY A 115 10.93 -18.96 -2.95
CA GLY A 115 11.29 -18.31 -1.71
C GLY A 115 10.38 -17.12 -1.39
N VAL A 116 10.19 -16.85 -0.10
CA VAL A 116 9.60 -15.60 0.38
C VAL A 116 10.56 -14.93 1.36
N THR A 117 10.63 -13.60 1.31
CA THR A 117 11.40 -12.77 2.23
C THR A 117 10.56 -11.64 2.82
N MET A 118 11.11 -10.99 3.84
CA MET A 118 10.54 -9.81 4.48
C MET A 118 11.61 -8.87 5.00
N ASN A 119 11.32 -7.58 4.99
CA ASN A 119 12.16 -6.54 5.58
C ASN A 119 12.28 -6.70 7.11
N PRO A 120 13.32 -6.10 7.74
CA PRO A 120 13.50 -6.18 9.19
C PRO A 120 12.30 -5.72 10.01
N ALA A 121 11.55 -4.71 9.55
CA ALA A 121 10.37 -4.17 10.24
C ALA A 121 9.08 -4.99 10.01
N THR A 122 9.02 -5.79 8.95
CA THR A 122 7.81 -6.52 8.56
C THR A 122 7.57 -7.69 9.53
N PRO A 123 6.35 -7.85 10.08
CA PRO A 123 6.06 -8.90 11.03
C PRO A 123 6.05 -10.28 10.35
N LEU A 124 6.54 -11.30 11.07
CA LEU A 124 6.60 -12.69 10.58
C LEU A 124 5.20 -13.25 10.21
N LEU A 125 4.15 -12.77 10.88
CA LEU A 125 2.76 -13.15 10.60
C LEU A 125 2.36 -12.91 9.13
N SER A 126 3.01 -11.96 8.44
CA SER A 126 2.70 -11.63 7.04
C SER A 126 2.92 -12.78 6.06
N VAL A 127 3.65 -13.83 6.44
CA VAL A 127 3.92 -14.99 5.56
C VAL A 127 3.38 -16.31 6.11
N GLU A 128 2.76 -16.33 7.30
CA GLU A 128 2.36 -17.56 8.00
C GLU A 128 1.47 -18.47 7.15
N GLU A 129 0.43 -17.90 6.54
CA GLU A 129 -0.56 -18.62 5.73
C GLU A 129 0.00 -19.18 4.41
N CYS A 130 1.11 -18.63 3.92
CA CYS A 130 1.75 -19.06 2.66
C CYS A 130 3.00 -19.91 2.91
N LEU A 131 3.38 -20.12 4.18
CA LEU A 131 4.65 -20.73 4.52
C LEU A 131 4.70 -22.20 4.15
N ALA A 132 3.56 -22.90 4.08
CA ALA A 132 3.48 -24.28 3.60
C ALA A 132 3.86 -24.43 2.12
N ASP A 133 3.74 -23.36 1.33
CA ASP A 133 4.04 -23.34 -0.09
C ASP A 133 5.44 -22.81 -0.41
N ALA A 134 6.17 -22.28 0.56
CA ALA A 134 7.52 -21.78 0.37
C ALA A 134 8.57 -22.91 0.49
N ASP A 135 9.59 -22.91 -0.36
CA ASP A 135 10.75 -23.80 -0.27
C ASP A 135 11.93 -23.14 0.48
N LEU A 136 11.86 -21.82 0.65
CA LEU A 136 12.85 -20.96 1.32
C LEU A 136 12.14 -19.80 2.02
N LEU A 137 12.51 -19.54 3.27
CA LEU A 137 12.13 -18.32 4.00
C LEU A 137 13.42 -17.54 4.28
N LEU A 138 13.56 -16.38 3.66
CA LEU A 138 14.68 -15.48 3.89
C LEU A 138 14.29 -14.40 4.91
N ILE A 139 15.14 -14.20 5.92
CA ILE A 139 15.00 -13.15 6.92
C ILE A 139 16.09 -12.11 6.68
N MET A 140 15.68 -10.90 6.29
CA MET A 140 16.60 -9.77 6.18
C MET A 140 17.05 -9.31 7.58
N SER A 141 18.36 -9.31 7.82
CA SER A 141 18.99 -8.81 9.05
C SER A 141 19.69 -7.46 8.88
N VAL A 142 19.50 -6.81 7.74
CA VAL A 142 19.81 -5.39 7.44
C VAL A 142 18.68 -4.82 6.57
N ASN A 143 18.63 -3.50 6.39
CA ASN A 143 17.69 -2.94 5.41
C ASN A 143 18.20 -3.26 3.99
N PRO A 144 17.36 -3.76 3.08
CA PRO A 144 17.81 -4.07 1.72
C PRO A 144 18.23 -2.80 0.96
N GLY A 145 19.17 -2.96 0.03
CA GLY A 145 19.60 -1.91 -0.89
C GLY A 145 21.12 -1.76 -1.01
N PHE A 146 21.88 -1.80 0.08
CA PHE A 146 23.34 -1.63 0.03
C PHE A 146 24.08 -2.70 0.83
N GLY A 147 25.20 -3.19 0.30
CA GLY A 147 26.09 -4.11 1.01
C GLY A 147 26.85 -3.43 2.17
N GLY A 148 27.46 -4.24 3.04
CA GLY A 148 28.36 -3.76 4.11
C GLY A 148 27.69 -3.21 5.37
N GLN A 149 26.36 -3.30 5.47
CA GLN A 149 25.61 -2.90 6.67
C GLN A 149 25.85 -3.86 7.86
N GLN A 150 25.65 -3.35 9.07
CA GLN A 150 25.79 -4.13 10.30
C GLN A 150 24.53 -4.94 10.61
N PHE A 151 24.72 -6.18 11.07
CA PHE A 151 23.64 -7.08 11.50
C PHE A 151 22.77 -6.44 12.59
N ILE A 152 21.44 -6.50 12.44
CA ILE A 152 20.46 -6.00 13.42
C ILE A 152 20.21 -7.07 14.50
N PRO A 153 20.68 -6.90 15.75
CA PRO A 153 20.61 -7.97 16.77
C PRO A 153 19.19 -8.43 17.11
N ALA A 154 18.21 -7.54 17.03
CA ALA A 154 16.80 -7.83 17.30
C ALA A 154 16.21 -8.90 16.37
N VAL A 155 16.81 -9.11 15.19
CA VAL A 155 16.34 -10.11 14.21
C VAL A 155 16.57 -11.54 14.68
N LEU A 156 17.48 -11.79 15.63
CA LEU A 156 17.71 -13.14 16.21
C LEU A 156 16.43 -13.76 16.79
N ASP A 157 15.61 -12.95 17.47
CA ASP A 157 14.33 -13.42 17.98
C ASP A 157 13.35 -13.77 16.84
N LYS A 158 13.33 -12.96 15.79
CA LYS A 158 12.52 -13.25 14.59
C LYS A 158 12.94 -14.56 13.93
N ILE A 159 14.24 -14.85 13.86
CA ILE A 159 14.76 -16.12 13.32
C ILE A 159 14.26 -17.32 14.14
N ARG A 160 14.27 -17.23 15.49
CA ARG A 160 13.73 -18.30 16.37
C ARG A 160 12.25 -18.55 16.13
N ARG A 161 11.47 -17.47 16.04
CA ARG A 161 10.04 -17.56 15.76
C ARG A 161 9.77 -18.13 14.36
N ALA A 162 10.57 -17.72 13.36
CA ALA A 162 10.48 -18.24 12.00
C ALA A 162 10.76 -19.75 11.95
N ARG A 163 11.82 -20.22 12.61
CA ARG A 163 12.12 -21.66 12.69
C ARG A 163 10.97 -22.45 13.32
N THR A 164 10.44 -21.94 14.44
CA THR A 164 9.27 -22.54 15.12
C THR A 164 8.05 -22.59 14.19
N MET A 165 7.81 -21.54 13.42
CA MET A 165 6.69 -21.45 12.49
C MET A 165 6.83 -22.46 11.34
N ILE A 166 8.02 -22.57 10.74
CA ILE A 166 8.28 -23.58 9.69
C ILE A 166 8.11 -25.00 10.25
N ASP A 167 8.63 -25.26 11.45
CA ASP A 167 8.54 -26.60 12.06
C ASP A 167 7.08 -27.02 12.32
N ARG A 168 6.20 -26.07 12.66
CA ARG A 168 4.77 -26.32 12.90
C ARG A 168 3.99 -26.70 11.65
N THR A 169 4.36 -26.19 10.48
CA THR A 169 3.68 -26.53 9.22
C THR A 169 4.09 -27.89 8.68
N GLY A 170 5.15 -28.50 9.23
CA GLY A 170 5.76 -29.71 8.69
C GLY A 170 6.52 -29.47 7.37
N ASN A 171 6.65 -28.21 6.94
CA ASN A 171 7.40 -27.84 5.75
C ASN A 171 8.91 -27.93 6.01
N ARG A 172 9.68 -28.29 4.98
CA ARG A 172 11.15 -28.34 4.97
C ARG A 172 11.78 -27.11 4.33
N ALA A 173 11.07 -25.98 4.31
CA ALA A 173 11.61 -24.71 3.86
C ALA A 173 12.94 -24.42 4.56
N ALA A 174 13.96 -24.07 3.78
CA ALA A 174 15.22 -23.61 4.33
C ALA A 174 15.02 -22.24 4.99
N LEU A 175 15.58 -22.03 6.17
CA LEU A 175 15.59 -20.71 6.82
C LEU A 175 16.90 -20.00 6.51
N GLU A 176 16.84 -18.97 5.67
CA GLU A 176 17.98 -18.19 5.25
C GLU A 176 18.04 -16.84 5.98
N VAL A 177 19.25 -16.32 6.18
CA VAL A 177 19.47 -15.00 6.77
C VAL A 177 20.49 -14.23 5.94
N ASP A 178 20.10 -13.03 5.50
CA ASP A 178 20.95 -12.11 4.74
C ASP A 178 21.10 -10.75 5.42
N GLY A 179 22.35 -10.30 5.54
CA GLY A 179 22.72 -8.98 6.01
C GLY A 179 23.68 -8.98 7.20
N GLY A 180 24.91 -8.53 6.98
CA GLY A 180 25.89 -8.31 8.05
C GLY A 180 26.43 -9.60 8.70
N ILE A 181 26.34 -10.74 8.01
CA ILE A 181 26.80 -12.04 8.51
C ILE A 181 28.33 -12.10 8.50
N LYS A 182 28.91 -12.51 9.64
CA LYS A 182 30.36 -12.62 9.87
C LYS A 182 30.64 -13.85 10.74
N PRO A 183 31.88 -14.39 10.76
CA PRO A 183 32.23 -15.49 11.65
C PRO A 183 31.87 -15.25 13.13
N SER A 184 31.96 -13.99 13.60
CA SER A 184 31.67 -13.61 14.98
C SER A 184 30.19 -13.71 15.38
N ASN A 185 29.24 -13.61 14.45
CA ASN A 185 27.80 -13.67 14.74
C ASN A 185 27.11 -14.93 14.18
N ALA A 186 27.76 -15.66 13.27
CA ALA A 186 27.23 -16.86 12.62
C ALA A 186 26.73 -17.91 13.62
N ALA A 187 27.45 -18.13 14.74
CA ALA A 187 27.06 -19.09 15.77
C ALA A 187 25.67 -18.78 16.36
N GLY A 188 25.41 -17.52 16.71
CA GLY A 188 24.13 -17.09 17.28
C GLY A 188 22.98 -17.20 16.29
N ILE A 189 23.24 -16.94 15.01
CA ILE A 189 22.25 -17.01 13.92
C ILE A 189 21.86 -18.47 13.63
N ILE A 190 22.85 -19.37 13.57
CA ILE A 190 22.63 -20.82 13.43
C ILE A 190 21.87 -21.36 14.64
N GLN A 191 22.26 -20.96 15.85
CA GLN A 191 21.56 -21.34 17.08
C GLN A 191 20.11 -20.86 17.07
N ALA A 192 19.85 -19.65 16.55
CA ALA A 192 18.51 -19.10 16.45
C ALA A 192 17.61 -19.89 15.48
N GLY A 193 18.16 -20.58 14.49
CA GLY A 193 17.33 -21.38 13.59
C GLY A 193 17.84 -21.53 12.16
N ALA A 194 18.76 -20.67 11.72
CA ALA A 194 19.14 -20.57 10.32
C ALA A 194 19.78 -21.85 9.77
N ASP A 195 19.41 -22.19 8.54
CA ASP A 195 19.95 -23.29 7.75
C ASP A 195 20.93 -22.78 6.67
N VAL A 196 20.75 -21.52 6.24
CA VAL A 196 21.54 -20.90 5.17
C VAL A 196 22.02 -19.52 5.62
N LEU A 197 23.30 -19.23 5.40
CA LEU A 197 23.93 -17.95 5.74
C LEU A 197 24.38 -17.24 4.46
N VAL A 198 23.82 -16.07 4.19
CA VAL A 198 24.25 -15.22 3.08
C VAL A 198 25.35 -14.28 3.54
N ALA A 199 26.52 -14.35 2.89
CA ALA A 199 27.69 -13.56 3.28
C ALA A 199 28.37 -12.91 2.07
N GLY A 200 28.39 -11.57 2.06
CA GLY A 200 29.09 -10.79 1.04
C GLY A 200 30.54 -10.46 1.43
N SER A 201 30.75 -9.27 1.99
CA SER A 201 32.08 -8.75 2.32
C SER A 201 32.92 -9.63 3.26
N ALA A 202 32.28 -10.40 4.14
CA ALA A 202 32.99 -11.36 5.01
C ALA A 202 33.76 -12.43 4.22
N ILE A 203 33.39 -12.71 2.97
CA ILE A 203 34.08 -13.63 2.07
C ILE A 203 34.91 -12.85 1.07
N PHE A 204 34.28 -11.98 0.27
CA PHE A 204 34.95 -11.36 -0.89
C PHE A 204 36.04 -10.34 -0.53
N ALA A 205 36.01 -9.77 0.69
CA ALA A 205 37.08 -8.90 1.18
C ALA A 205 38.23 -9.68 1.86
N SER A 206 38.13 -11.00 1.99
CA SER A 206 39.19 -11.84 2.55
C SER A 206 40.17 -12.31 1.48
N GLU A 207 41.42 -12.59 1.86
CA GLU A 207 42.40 -13.17 0.93
C GLU A 207 42.11 -14.66 0.65
N ASP A 208 41.59 -15.37 1.65
CA ASP A 208 41.28 -16.80 1.60
C ASP A 208 39.77 -17.06 1.77
N TYR A 209 39.09 -17.32 0.65
CA TYR A 209 37.67 -17.60 0.62
C TYR A 209 37.32 -18.93 1.27
N ALA A 210 38.19 -19.94 1.14
CA ALA A 210 37.96 -21.27 1.71
C ALA A 210 37.96 -21.19 3.24
N ALA A 211 38.94 -20.49 3.82
CA ALA A 211 39.02 -20.27 5.25
C ALA A 211 37.80 -19.49 5.77
N SER A 212 37.38 -18.41 5.07
CA SER A 212 36.22 -17.60 5.47
C SER A 212 34.89 -18.39 5.42
N ILE A 213 34.68 -19.17 4.37
CA ILE A 213 33.49 -20.05 4.23
C ILE A 213 33.48 -21.12 5.33
N GLN A 214 34.64 -21.74 5.59
CA GLN A 214 34.76 -22.74 6.66
C GLN A 214 34.52 -22.13 8.04
N ALA A 215 35.03 -20.93 8.31
CA ALA A 215 34.81 -20.24 9.59
C ALA A 215 33.31 -19.97 9.84
N LEU A 216 32.57 -19.53 8.82
CA LEU A 216 31.11 -19.34 8.91
C LEU A 216 30.38 -20.67 9.20
N ARG A 217 30.79 -21.76 8.55
CA ARG A 217 30.20 -23.09 8.71
C ARG A 217 30.49 -23.69 10.08
N GLN A 218 31.73 -23.57 10.56
CA GLN A 218 32.20 -24.17 11.82
C GLN A 218 31.71 -23.43 13.07
N ALA A 219 31.35 -22.14 12.96
CA ALA A 219 30.74 -21.37 14.04
C ALA A 219 29.50 -22.07 14.64
N GLY A 220 28.76 -22.85 13.83
CA GLY A 220 27.62 -23.65 14.30
C GLY A 220 27.98 -24.97 14.99
N GLN A 221 29.17 -25.54 14.73
CA GLN A 221 29.58 -26.85 15.25
C GLN A 221 30.25 -26.77 16.64
N ALA A 222 30.85 -25.62 16.98
CA ALA A 222 31.59 -25.44 18.23
C ALA A 222 30.70 -25.53 19.50
N HIS A 223 29.39 -25.24 19.40
CA HIS A 223 28.47 -25.24 20.55
C HIS A 223 27.76 -26.58 20.81
N SER A 224 27.87 -27.57 19.92
CA SER A 224 27.19 -28.86 20.09
C SER A 224 27.87 -29.79 21.11
N ARG A 225 29.05 -29.42 21.64
CA ARG A 225 29.88 -30.28 22.52
C ARG A 225 29.97 -29.87 23.98
N SER A 226 29.36 -28.77 24.42
CA SER A 226 29.42 -28.33 25.83
C SER A 226 28.04 -28.25 26.47
N GLY A 227 27.57 -29.37 27.01
CA GLY A 227 26.51 -29.39 28.01
C GLY A 227 27.06 -28.90 29.35
N ALA A 228 26.89 -27.62 29.67
CA ALA A 228 27.09 -27.10 31.02
C ALA A 228 26.12 -25.94 31.29
N SER A 229 25.47 -26.04 32.45
CA SER A 229 24.51 -25.10 33.06
C SER A 229 24.96 -23.61 32.96
N PRO A 230 24.03 -22.64 32.86
CA PRO A 230 24.39 -21.24 32.65
C PRO A 230 25.05 -20.67 33.92
N ARG A 231 26.38 -20.68 33.95
CA ARG A 231 27.14 -19.84 34.88
C ARG A 231 27.07 -18.40 34.39
N ARG A 232 26.74 -17.50 35.32
CA ARG A 232 26.82 -16.03 35.22
C ARG A 232 27.89 -15.60 34.23
N VAL A 233 27.47 -14.92 33.17
CA VAL A 233 28.37 -14.23 32.24
C VAL A 233 29.14 -13.19 33.05
N ALA A 234 30.42 -13.48 33.28
CA ALA A 234 31.39 -12.49 33.69
C ALA A 234 31.51 -11.46 32.56
N ARG A 235 31.54 -10.18 32.93
CA ARG A 235 31.76 -9.03 32.06
C ARG A 235 32.97 -9.29 31.16
N GLY A 236 32.72 -9.59 29.90
CA GLY A 236 33.72 -9.60 28.84
C GLY A 236 33.96 -8.16 28.37
N GLU A 237 35.22 -7.79 28.29
CA GLU A 237 35.74 -6.48 27.93
C GLU A 237 35.14 -5.98 26.62
N MET A 238 34.49 -4.81 26.67
CA MET A 238 34.09 -4.05 25.49
C MET A 238 35.33 -3.47 24.84
N ASP A 239 35.48 -3.66 23.53
CA ASP A 239 36.35 -2.85 22.69
C ASP A 239 36.13 -1.37 23.05
N GLN A 240 37.18 -0.73 23.56
CA GLN A 240 37.17 0.71 23.85
C GLN A 240 37.03 1.46 22.52
N VAL A 241 35.80 1.88 22.20
CA VAL A 241 35.57 2.89 21.16
C VAL A 241 36.20 4.18 21.65
N ASP A 242 37.09 4.76 20.84
CA ASP A 242 37.75 6.04 21.12
C ASP A 242 36.69 7.13 21.44
N PRO A 243 36.64 7.65 22.69
CA PRO A 243 35.64 8.64 23.12
C PRO A 243 35.67 9.92 22.29
N SER A 244 36.82 10.28 21.73
CA SER A 244 36.99 11.49 20.91
C SER A 244 36.31 11.35 19.54
N ALA A 245 36.46 10.19 18.90
CA ALA A 245 35.85 9.91 17.60
C ALA A 245 34.31 9.83 17.65
N MET A 246 33.74 9.46 18.81
CA MET A 246 32.28 9.45 19.01
C MET A 246 31.69 10.86 19.02
N LEU A 247 32.32 11.83 19.70
CA LEU A 247 31.84 13.21 19.78
C LEU A 247 31.83 13.92 18.42
N ASP A 248 32.84 13.68 17.59
CA ASP A 248 32.96 14.21 16.23
C ASP A 248 31.81 13.79 15.30
N SER A 249 31.07 12.74 15.65
CA SER A 249 29.95 12.20 14.86
C SER A 249 28.57 12.73 15.29
N LEU A 250 28.49 13.47 16.39
CA LEU A 250 27.22 13.90 17.00
C LEU A 250 26.66 15.15 16.33
N HIS A 251 25.36 15.13 16.06
CA HIS A 251 24.56 16.27 15.61
C HIS A 251 24.40 17.30 16.75
N PRO A 252 24.32 18.60 16.48
CA PRO A 252 24.07 19.62 17.51
C PRO A 252 22.82 19.36 18.38
N LEU A 253 21.81 18.71 17.80
CA LEU A 253 20.61 18.28 18.51
C LEU A 253 20.88 17.10 19.45
N GLU A 254 21.68 16.11 19.00
CA GLU A 254 22.15 14.99 19.83
C GLU A 254 23.01 15.51 20.99
N VAL A 255 23.89 16.47 20.72
CA VAL A 255 24.70 17.17 21.73
C VAL A 255 23.81 17.86 22.77
N LYS A 256 22.77 18.59 22.33
CA LYS A 256 21.80 19.22 23.25
C LYS A 256 21.05 18.22 24.12
N VAL A 257 20.64 17.08 23.55
CA VAL A 257 19.99 16.00 24.30
C VAL A 257 20.96 15.37 25.31
N LEU A 258 22.17 14.99 24.92
CA LEU A 258 23.18 14.45 25.86
C LEU A 258 23.54 15.47 26.95
N THR A 259 23.63 16.76 26.62
CA THR A 259 23.84 17.84 27.61
C THR A 259 22.66 17.97 28.59
N ALA A 260 21.43 17.66 28.16
CA ALA A 260 20.30 17.63 29.09
C ALA A 260 20.52 16.57 30.18
N PHE A 261 21.04 15.39 29.80
CA PHE A 261 21.38 14.34 30.75
C PHE A 261 22.60 14.71 31.63
N THR A 262 23.57 15.49 31.12
CA THR A 262 24.72 15.91 31.94
C THR A 262 24.30 16.81 33.10
N LYS A 263 23.34 17.71 32.89
CA LYS A 263 22.78 18.59 33.93
C LYS A 263 22.01 17.83 35.01
N THR A 264 21.66 16.58 34.76
CA THR A 264 20.85 15.72 35.63
C THR A 264 21.60 14.47 36.10
N PHE A 265 22.94 14.43 35.92
CA PHE A 265 23.81 13.30 36.26
C PHE A 265 23.45 12.69 37.63
N GLY A 266 23.06 11.42 37.64
CA GLY A 266 22.77 10.65 38.85
C GLY A 266 21.33 10.73 39.40
N LYS A 267 20.38 11.41 38.74
CA LYS A 267 18.98 11.51 39.21
C LYS A 267 17.98 10.51 38.58
N GLY A 268 18.46 9.55 37.79
CA GLY A 268 17.63 8.50 37.18
C GLY A 268 17.11 8.83 35.78
N PRO A 269 16.28 7.94 35.18
CA PRO A 269 15.83 8.05 33.79
C PRO A 269 14.93 9.26 33.55
N LEU A 270 15.07 9.90 32.38
CA LEU A 270 14.34 11.11 32.00
C LEU A 270 13.19 10.83 31.04
N ARG A 271 12.10 11.59 31.21
CA ARG A 271 10.97 11.62 30.27
C ARG A 271 11.26 12.56 29.11
N GLU A 272 10.64 12.31 27.96
CA GLU A 272 10.70 13.17 26.78
C GLU A 272 10.44 14.65 27.09
N GLU A 273 9.41 14.97 27.88
CA GLU A 273 9.08 16.34 28.29
C GLU A 273 10.23 17.02 29.06
N HIS A 274 10.87 16.30 29.97
CA HIS A 274 12.00 16.82 30.73
C HIS A 274 13.24 17.02 29.85
N ILE A 275 13.47 16.10 28.89
CA ILE A 275 14.57 16.24 27.92
C ILE A 275 14.30 17.44 27.01
N ALA A 276 13.05 17.64 26.54
CA ALA A 276 12.66 18.80 25.74
C ALA A 276 12.95 20.11 26.48
N GLN A 277 12.50 20.20 27.74
CA GLN A 277 12.68 21.39 28.57
C GLN A 277 14.16 21.70 28.84
N ALA A 278 14.95 20.68 29.18
CA ALA A 278 16.37 20.85 29.50
C ALA A 278 17.26 21.08 28.27
N SER A 279 16.89 20.55 27.10
CA SER A 279 17.59 20.73 25.83
C SER A 279 17.15 21.97 25.04
N GLY A 280 15.97 22.52 25.34
CA GLY A 280 15.36 23.63 24.62
C GLY A 280 15.03 23.27 23.17
N LEU A 281 14.67 22.01 22.91
CA LEU A 281 14.34 21.50 21.58
C LEU A 281 12.82 21.44 21.38
N GLU A 282 12.38 21.81 20.18
CA GLU A 282 11.01 21.58 19.74
C GLU A 282 10.72 20.06 19.61
N PRO A 283 9.45 19.60 19.76
CA PRO A 283 9.13 18.17 19.81
C PRO A 283 9.66 17.34 18.63
N SER A 284 9.59 17.89 17.41
CA SER A 284 10.08 17.22 16.20
C SER A 284 11.61 17.07 16.18
N GLN A 285 12.33 18.07 16.69
CA GLN A 285 13.79 18.05 16.78
C GLN A 285 14.25 17.08 17.86
N LEU A 286 13.52 17.02 18.98
CA LEU A 286 13.79 16.09 20.07
C LEU A 286 13.62 14.65 19.60
N ASN A 287 12.46 14.29 19.01
CA ASN A 287 12.21 12.92 18.56
C ASN A 287 13.30 12.44 17.59
N MET A 288 13.68 13.30 16.64
CA MET A 288 14.74 12.99 15.70
C MET A 288 16.09 12.76 16.39
N ALA A 289 16.44 13.60 17.36
CA ALA A 289 17.70 13.47 18.11
C ALA A 289 17.73 12.25 19.03
N VAL A 290 16.61 11.92 19.67
CA VAL A 290 16.46 10.72 20.51
C VAL A 290 16.60 9.46 19.67
N GLU A 291 15.93 9.37 18.52
CA GLU A 291 16.03 8.22 17.62
C GLU A 291 17.45 8.04 17.08
N TRP A 292 18.16 9.13 16.75
CA TRP A 292 19.57 9.05 16.36
C TRP A 292 20.47 8.54 17.49
N LEU A 293 20.28 9.04 18.71
CA LEU A 293 21.04 8.59 19.88
C LEU A 293 20.75 7.14 20.26
N LEU A 294 19.50 6.67 20.13
CA LEU A 294 19.14 5.26 20.27
C LEU A 294 19.82 4.40 19.20
N ALA A 295 19.77 4.82 17.94
CA ALA A 295 20.41 4.12 16.83
C ALA A 295 21.94 4.05 16.97
N LYS A 296 22.55 5.08 17.55
CA LYS A 296 23.99 5.10 17.90
C LYS A 296 24.32 4.37 19.20
N GLY A 297 23.32 3.83 19.90
CA GLY A 297 23.49 3.12 21.16
C GLY A 297 23.98 4.01 22.31
N LEU A 298 23.74 5.32 22.25
CA LEU A 298 24.10 6.30 23.29
C LEU A 298 22.95 6.54 24.28
N LEU A 299 21.70 6.32 23.86
CA LEU A 299 20.54 6.24 24.73
C LEU A 299 20.02 4.80 24.77
N ARG A 300 19.30 4.46 25.85
CA ARG A 300 18.45 3.28 25.96
C ARG A 300 17.06 3.67 26.45
N VAL A 301 16.06 2.88 26.06
CA VAL A 301 14.73 2.95 26.66
C VAL A 301 14.75 2.10 27.93
N GLU A 302 14.56 2.74 29.09
CA GLU A 302 14.54 2.07 30.39
C GLU A 302 13.16 1.49 30.69
N SER A 303 12.11 2.25 30.40
CA SER A 303 10.73 1.79 30.50
C SER A 303 9.82 2.46 29.47
N GLU A 304 8.78 1.73 29.07
CA GLU A 304 7.72 2.21 28.20
C GLU A 304 6.38 1.95 28.88
N THR A 305 5.57 3.00 29.06
CA THR A 305 4.24 2.91 29.63
C THR A 305 3.23 3.23 28.55
N LEU A 306 2.31 2.31 28.30
CA LEU A 306 1.17 2.50 27.41
C LEU A 306 -0.03 2.96 28.24
N THR A 307 -0.47 4.19 28.00
CA THR A 307 -1.67 4.74 28.64
C THR A 307 -2.78 4.87 27.61
N PRO A 308 -3.82 4.00 27.63
CA PRO A 308 -4.96 4.13 26.75
C PRO A 308 -5.78 5.36 27.12
N ILE A 309 -5.93 6.30 26.19
CA ILE A 309 -6.69 7.53 26.37
C ILE A 309 -8.02 7.41 25.63
N ALA A 310 -9.12 7.60 26.36
CA ALA A 310 -10.46 7.69 25.80
C ALA A 310 -10.80 9.13 25.40
N SER A 311 -11.50 9.30 24.27
CA SER A 311 -12.00 10.58 23.77
C SER A 311 -13.34 10.42 23.04
N LEU A 312 -14.06 11.53 22.83
CA LEU A 312 -15.29 11.55 22.02
C LEU A 312 -14.97 11.65 20.53
N THR A 313 -15.73 10.90 19.73
CA THR A 313 -15.78 11.10 18.27
C THR A 313 -16.79 12.20 17.92
N LYS A 314 -16.86 12.58 16.64
CA LYS A 314 -17.94 13.47 16.14
C LYS A 314 -19.35 12.94 16.43
N ILE A 315 -19.50 11.61 16.47
CA ILE A 315 -20.78 10.97 16.82
C ILE A 315 -21.02 11.06 18.32
N GLY A 316 -19.97 10.88 19.13
CA GLY A 316 -20.02 11.08 20.58
C GLY A 316 -20.45 12.49 20.95
N GLU A 317 -19.87 13.51 20.31
CA GLU A 317 -20.29 14.91 20.51
C GLU A 317 -21.76 15.13 20.14
N ARG A 318 -22.20 14.57 19.01
CA ARG A 318 -23.63 14.61 18.62
C ARG A 318 -24.54 13.93 19.64
N TYR A 319 -24.12 12.82 20.23
CA TYR A 319 -24.90 12.12 21.27
C TYR A 319 -24.91 12.89 22.58
N PHE A 320 -23.83 13.59 22.91
CA PHE A 320 -23.82 14.50 24.05
C PHE A 320 -24.87 15.61 23.87
N GLU A 321 -24.89 16.26 22.69
CA GLU A 321 -25.84 17.34 22.36
C GLU A 321 -27.30 16.88 22.22
N LYS A 322 -27.57 15.82 21.44
CA LYS A 322 -28.93 15.40 21.03
C LYS A 322 -29.46 14.17 21.78
N TYR A 323 -28.73 13.70 22.78
CA TYR A 323 -28.95 12.40 23.43
C TYR A 323 -28.65 11.19 22.54
N SER A 324 -28.21 10.08 23.15
CA SER A 324 -27.92 8.86 22.40
C SER A 324 -29.20 8.21 21.86
N PRO A 325 -29.13 7.39 20.79
CA PRO A 325 -30.30 6.68 20.26
C PRO A 325 -31.05 5.86 21.32
N ILE A 326 -30.33 5.25 22.26
CA ILE A 326 -30.90 4.48 23.37
C ILE A 326 -31.76 5.39 24.27
N GLU A 327 -31.25 6.56 24.64
CA GLU A 327 -31.98 7.50 25.51
C GLU A 327 -33.19 8.12 24.80
N ARG A 328 -33.03 8.50 23.53
CA ARG A 328 -34.08 9.10 22.71
C ARG A 328 -35.26 8.14 22.53
N ILE A 329 -34.98 6.88 22.18
CA ILE A 329 -36.00 5.84 22.04
C ILE A 329 -36.68 5.58 23.38
N LEU A 330 -35.92 5.42 24.48
CA LEU A 330 -36.50 5.16 25.79
C LEU A 330 -37.40 6.31 26.27
N SER A 331 -36.99 7.56 26.06
CA SER A 331 -37.77 8.76 26.41
C SER A 331 -39.07 8.83 25.59
N THR A 332 -38.98 8.60 24.28
CA THR A 332 -40.13 8.69 23.38
C THR A 332 -41.15 7.59 23.65
N VAL A 333 -40.73 6.36 23.95
CA VAL A 333 -41.65 5.27 24.32
C VAL A 333 -42.31 5.56 25.68
N ARG A 334 -41.56 6.02 26.69
CA ARG A 334 -42.13 6.37 28.01
C ARG A 334 -43.18 7.49 27.90
N GLY A 335 -42.92 8.52 27.08
CA GLY A 335 -43.88 9.59 26.83
C GLY A 335 -45.15 9.11 26.10
N ALA A 336 -45.02 8.12 25.20
CA ALA A 336 -46.15 7.53 24.48
C ALA A 336 -47.04 6.69 25.42
N ASP A 337 -46.45 5.91 26.32
CA ASP A 337 -47.18 5.14 27.33
C ASP A 337 -47.99 6.05 28.27
N HIS A 338 -47.46 7.22 28.65
CA HIS A 338 -48.18 8.20 29.49
C HIS A 338 -49.38 8.84 28.77
N THR A 339 -49.40 8.81 27.45
CA THR A 339 -50.49 9.36 26.62
C THR A 339 -51.42 8.27 26.06
N GLY A 340 -51.21 7.00 26.42
CA GLY A 340 -51.97 5.86 25.93
C GLY A 340 -51.73 5.51 24.46
N LYS A 341 -50.70 6.09 23.84
CA LYS A 341 -50.38 5.92 22.41
C LYS A 341 -49.33 4.81 22.26
N ARG A 342 -49.59 3.82 21.40
CA ARG A 342 -48.62 2.77 21.06
C ARG A 342 -47.82 3.16 19.81
N LEU A 343 -46.51 2.92 19.84
CA LEU A 343 -45.60 3.23 18.73
C LEU A 343 -44.98 1.96 18.15
N THR A 344 -44.87 1.92 16.83
CA THR A 344 -44.15 0.88 16.08
C THR A 344 -42.69 1.25 15.88
N ILE A 345 -41.85 0.27 15.49
CA ILE A 345 -40.43 0.50 15.18
C ILE A 345 -40.26 1.54 14.06
N GLY A 346 -41.11 1.49 13.03
CA GLY A 346 -41.08 2.44 11.91
C GLY A 346 -41.44 3.87 12.32
N GLU A 347 -42.40 4.05 13.23
CA GLU A 347 -42.75 5.36 13.78
C GLU A 347 -41.66 5.93 14.68
N LEU A 348 -40.99 5.09 15.46
CA LEU A 348 -39.83 5.50 16.27
C LEU A 348 -38.67 5.95 15.38
N GLN A 349 -38.42 5.23 14.28
CA GLN A 349 -37.40 5.59 13.31
C GLN A 349 -37.68 6.97 12.67
N ALA A 350 -38.91 7.20 12.22
CA ALA A 350 -39.31 8.45 11.59
C ALA A 350 -39.28 9.63 12.58
N LYS A 351 -39.77 9.42 13.81
CA LYS A 351 -39.87 10.47 14.83
C LYS A 351 -38.52 10.91 15.39
N GLU A 352 -37.57 9.97 15.52
CA GLU A 352 -36.22 10.27 16.03
C GLU A 352 -35.19 10.52 14.92
N GLU A 353 -35.58 10.50 13.64
CA GLU A 353 -34.66 10.70 12.51
C GLU A 353 -33.42 9.77 12.58
N LEU A 354 -33.62 8.53 13.04
CA LEU A 354 -32.55 7.54 13.23
C LEU A 354 -32.44 6.58 12.03
N GLY A 355 -31.25 6.08 11.76
CA GLY A 355 -31.06 5.03 10.75
C GLY A 355 -31.64 3.67 11.19
N PRO A 356 -32.00 2.77 10.25
CA PRO A 356 -32.57 1.45 10.58
C PRO A 356 -31.72 0.63 11.58
N THR A 357 -30.40 0.70 11.42
CA THR A 357 -29.43 -0.01 12.25
C THR A 357 -29.31 0.60 13.66
N GLU A 358 -29.37 1.93 13.78
CA GLU A 358 -29.32 2.64 15.06
C GLU A 358 -30.56 2.30 15.92
N VAL A 359 -31.75 2.29 15.29
CA VAL A 359 -33.01 1.93 15.95
C VAL A 359 -33.01 0.47 16.39
N SER A 360 -32.62 -0.45 15.50
CA SER A 360 -32.61 -1.88 15.79
C SER A 360 -31.63 -2.22 16.92
N SER A 361 -30.45 -1.59 16.92
CA SER A 361 -29.42 -1.76 17.96
C SER A 361 -29.91 -1.23 19.32
N ALA A 362 -30.50 -0.03 19.35
CA ALA A 362 -31.01 0.58 20.57
C ALA A 362 -32.19 -0.22 21.17
N ILE A 363 -33.17 -0.62 20.36
CA ILE A 363 -34.30 -1.45 20.80
C ILE A 363 -33.80 -2.81 21.31
N GLY A 364 -32.84 -3.43 20.61
CA GLY A 364 -32.24 -4.70 21.04
C GLY A 364 -31.58 -4.58 22.42
N CYS A 365 -30.85 -3.49 22.67
CA CYS A 365 -30.23 -3.22 23.98
C CYS A 365 -31.27 -3.03 25.08
N LEU A 366 -32.24 -2.15 24.86
CA LEU A 366 -33.29 -1.84 25.84
C LEU A 366 -34.19 -3.04 26.14
N LYS A 367 -34.45 -3.91 25.15
CA LYS A 367 -35.17 -5.17 25.34
C LYS A 367 -34.38 -6.15 26.19
N LYS A 368 -33.07 -6.27 25.95
CA LYS A 368 -32.18 -7.16 26.73
C LYS A 368 -32.09 -6.73 28.19
N GLU A 369 -32.11 -5.43 28.45
CA GLU A 369 -32.14 -4.84 29.79
C GLU A 369 -33.55 -4.85 30.41
N GLY A 370 -34.56 -5.28 29.66
CA GLY A 370 -35.94 -5.30 30.09
C GLY A 370 -36.56 -3.92 30.26
N ALA A 371 -35.90 -2.84 29.84
CA ALA A 371 -36.44 -1.47 29.88
C ALA A 371 -37.60 -1.27 28.88
N LEU A 372 -37.61 -2.06 27.80
CA LEU A 372 -38.68 -2.10 26.80
C LEU A 372 -39.13 -3.54 26.53
N ARG A 373 -40.38 -3.69 26.07
CA ARG A 373 -40.92 -4.95 25.50
C ARG A 373 -41.55 -4.68 24.14
N VAL A 374 -41.52 -5.70 23.28
CA VAL A 374 -42.22 -5.69 21.99
C VAL A 374 -43.44 -6.58 22.11
N VAL A 375 -44.63 -6.03 21.88
CA VAL A 375 -45.91 -6.74 22.00
C VAL A 375 -46.46 -7.12 20.61
N PRO A 376 -47.43 -8.06 20.52
CA PRO A 376 -48.03 -8.46 19.25
C PRO A 376 -48.52 -7.26 18.43
N GLY A 377 -48.27 -7.30 17.12
CA GLY A 377 -48.50 -6.17 16.21
C GLY A 377 -47.28 -5.26 16.00
N GLY A 378 -46.12 -5.57 16.61
CA GLY A 378 -44.87 -4.82 16.40
C GLY A 378 -44.77 -3.51 17.18
N PHE A 379 -45.63 -3.34 18.18
CA PHE A 379 -45.61 -2.17 19.07
C PHE A 379 -44.57 -2.33 20.18
N VAL A 380 -43.98 -1.20 20.59
CA VAL A 380 -42.98 -1.12 21.65
C VAL A 380 -43.58 -0.42 22.86
N GLU A 381 -43.46 -1.02 24.04
CA GLU A 381 -43.95 -0.49 25.32
C GLU A 381 -42.81 -0.45 26.35
N ALA A 382 -42.78 0.58 27.20
CA ALA A 382 -41.83 0.67 28.31
C ALA A 382 -42.32 -0.14 29.52
N THR A 383 -41.39 -0.76 30.22
CA THR A 383 -41.69 -1.59 31.41
C THR A 383 -41.57 -0.81 32.72
N GLY A 384 -41.10 0.44 32.66
CA GLY A 384 -40.76 1.26 33.82
C GLY A 384 -39.35 0.99 34.37
N MET A 385 -38.65 -0.05 33.92
CA MET A 385 -37.28 -0.31 34.38
C MET A 385 -36.28 0.70 33.79
N PRO A 386 -35.24 1.10 34.54
CA PRO A 386 -34.15 1.93 34.02
C PRO A 386 -33.29 1.16 33.02
N SER A 387 -32.49 1.88 32.23
CA SER A 387 -31.48 1.29 31.35
C SER A 387 -30.09 1.63 31.89
N PRO A 388 -29.39 0.67 32.52
CA PRO A 388 -28.03 0.89 33.01
C PRO A 388 -27.07 1.34 31.91
N THR A 389 -27.27 0.85 30.68
CA THR A 389 -26.45 1.27 29.52
C THR A 389 -26.72 2.73 29.16
N ALA A 390 -27.97 3.19 29.15
CA ALA A 390 -28.30 4.58 28.87
C ALA A 390 -27.67 5.54 29.89
N GLU A 391 -27.76 5.19 31.18
CA GLU A 391 -27.21 5.99 32.28
C GLU A 391 -25.68 6.03 32.24
N ALA A 392 -25.03 4.87 32.05
CA ALA A 392 -23.57 4.79 31.99
C ALA A 392 -23.01 5.45 30.72
N LEU A 393 -23.70 5.34 29.57
CA LEU A 393 -23.34 6.03 28.33
C LEU A 393 -23.43 7.55 28.52
N ARG A 394 -24.48 8.04 29.18
CA ARG A 394 -24.62 9.47 29.51
C ARG A 394 -23.50 9.95 30.43
N GLY A 395 -23.14 9.15 31.44
CA GLY A 395 -22.02 9.45 32.34
C GLY A 395 -20.70 9.56 31.56
N ALA A 396 -20.37 8.53 30.76
CA ALA A 396 -19.16 8.50 29.94
C ALA A 396 -19.08 9.69 28.95
N LEU A 397 -20.19 10.03 28.29
CA LEU A 397 -20.24 11.19 27.39
C LEU A 397 -19.97 12.51 28.13
N LYS A 398 -20.52 12.68 29.35
CA LYS A 398 -20.25 13.89 30.17
C LYS A 398 -18.81 13.96 30.64
N ASP A 399 -18.24 12.84 31.07
CA ASP A 399 -16.88 12.80 31.61
C ASP A 399 -15.81 13.03 30.54
N LEU A 400 -16.08 12.65 29.29
CA LEU A 400 -15.16 12.78 28.15
C LEU A 400 -15.42 14.02 27.27
N HIS A 401 -16.49 14.78 27.52
CA HIS A 401 -16.79 15.97 26.74
C HIS A 401 -15.72 17.06 26.94
N GLY A 402 -15.16 17.53 25.82
CA GLY A 402 -14.17 18.61 25.80
C GLY A 402 -12.76 18.25 26.29
N THR A 403 -12.51 17.08 26.89
CA THR A 403 -11.16 16.68 27.32
C THR A 403 -10.97 15.16 27.32
N PRO A 404 -9.99 14.62 26.55
CA PRO A 404 -9.61 13.21 26.63
C PRO A 404 -9.11 12.80 28.02
N ARG A 405 -9.35 11.56 28.43
CA ARG A 405 -8.95 11.06 29.76
C ARG A 405 -8.38 9.65 29.70
N ASP A 406 -7.51 9.33 30.66
CA ASP A 406 -6.99 7.98 30.87
C ASP A 406 -8.15 7.00 31.15
N LEU A 407 -8.22 5.93 30.36
CA LEU A 407 -9.23 4.89 30.46
C LEU A 407 -9.16 4.16 31.82
N ALA A 408 -7.96 4.05 32.42
CA ALA A 408 -7.77 3.46 33.74
C ALA A 408 -8.41 4.30 34.86
N GLY A 409 -8.60 5.60 34.65
CA GLY A 409 -9.22 6.51 35.61
C GLY A 409 -10.74 6.36 35.76
N PHE A 410 -11.39 5.62 34.87
CA PHE A 410 -12.83 5.39 34.93
C PHE A 410 -13.23 4.21 35.81
N PRO A 411 -14.37 4.27 36.51
CA PRO A 411 -14.98 3.11 37.15
C PRO A 411 -15.20 1.96 36.15
N GLU A 412 -15.13 0.72 36.61
CA GLU A 412 -15.22 -0.49 35.75
C GLU A 412 -16.47 -0.48 34.85
N ALA A 413 -17.62 -0.08 35.40
CA ALA A 413 -18.87 0.01 34.63
C ALA A 413 -18.80 1.04 33.48
N THR A 414 -18.19 2.20 33.73
CA THR A 414 -18.02 3.25 32.71
C THR A 414 -16.97 2.84 31.68
N ARG A 415 -15.88 2.22 32.12
CA ARG A 415 -14.81 1.70 31.25
C ARG A 415 -15.36 0.67 30.26
N ALA A 416 -16.14 -0.30 30.73
CA ALA A 416 -16.75 -1.32 29.88
C ALA A 416 -17.67 -0.73 28.81
N ILE A 417 -18.37 0.37 29.12
CA ILE A 417 -19.21 1.09 28.14
C ILE A 417 -18.35 1.83 27.11
N ILE A 418 -17.30 2.52 27.54
CA ILE A 418 -16.37 3.21 26.63
C ILE A 418 -15.72 2.21 25.67
N GLU A 419 -15.23 1.07 26.16
CA GLU A 419 -14.63 0.02 25.35
C GLU A 419 -15.64 -0.64 24.41
N ARG A 420 -16.88 -0.89 24.88
CA ARG A 420 -17.94 -1.51 24.08
C ARG A 420 -18.36 -0.64 22.90
N TYR A 421 -18.50 0.67 23.12
CA TYR A 421 -18.91 1.67 22.14
C TYR A 421 -17.73 2.51 21.62
N SER A 422 -16.56 1.88 21.52
CA SER A 422 -15.37 2.48 20.90
C SER A 422 -15.27 2.08 19.42
N VAL A 423 -14.68 2.97 18.62
CA VAL A 423 -14.36 2.70 17.21
C VAL A 423 -13.49 1.45 17.08
N LYS A 424 -13.93 0.48 16.27
CA LYS A 424 -13.20 -0.78 15.99
C LYS A 424 -12.91 -0.90 14.50
N ARG A 425 -11.95 -1.76 14.13
CA ARG A 425 -11.57 -2.00 12.73
C ARG A 425 -12.81 -2.46 11.94
N GLY A 426 -13.28 -1.62 11.00
CA GLY A 426 -14.47 -1.86 10.18
C GLY A 426 -15.75 -1.16 10.63
N ASN A 427 -15.78 -0.51 11.81
CA ASN A 427 -16.92 0.29 12.28
C ASN A 427 -16.44 1.66 12.78
N ALA A 428 -16.53 2.67 11.90
CA ALA A 428 -16.14 4.05 12.21
C ALA A 428 -17.24 4.85 12.95
N ASN A 429 -18.43 4.27 13.14
CA ASN A 429 -19.63 4.98 13.56
C ASN A 429 -19.96 4.79 15.06
N GLU A 430 -18.97 4.96 15.93
CA GLU A 430 -19.12 4.78 17.39
C GLU A 430 -18.81 6.07 18.17
N PRO A 431 -19.41 6.28 19.35
CA PRO A 431 -19.28 7.53 20.10
C PRO A 431 -17.92 7.74 20.76
N PHE A 432 -17.18 6.67 21.08
CA PHE A 432 -15.87 6.77 21.73
C PHE A 432 -14.71 6.36 20.83
N ARG A 433 -13.53 6.90 21.10
CA ARG A 433 -12.25 6.44 20.55
C ARG A 433 -11.28 6.20 21.69
N ILE A 434 -10.50 5.13 21.57
CA ILE A 434 -9.41 4.80 22.49
C ILE A 434 -8.13 4.83 21.67
N ASP A 435 -7.21 5.74 22.03
CA ASP A 435 -5.90 5.87 21.41
C ASP A 435 -4.82 5.55 22.45
N ASP A 436 -3.83 4.73 22.08
CA ASP A 436 -2.72 4.41 22.98
C ASP A 436 -1.69 5.54 22.99
N HIS A 437 -1.47 6.13 24.17
CA HIS A 437 -0.42 7.13 24.37
C HIS A 437 0.81 6.46 24.96
N VAL A 438 1.89 6.41 24.17
CA VAL A 438 3.16 5.81 24.57
C VAL A 438 4.01 6.85 25.30
N GLN A 439 4.33 6.61 26.57
CA GLN A 439 5.32 7.40 27.31
C GLN A 439 6.58 6.59 27.54
N ARG A 440 7.71 7.10 27.05
CA ARG A 440 9.03 6.46 27.19
C ARG A 440 9.90 7.19 28.21
N HIS A 441 10.64 6.41 28.98
CA HIS A 441 11.69 6.86 29.88
C HIS A 441 13.04 6.44 29.31
N TYR A 442 13.95 7.39 29.19
CA TYR A 442 15.26 7.20 28.58
C TYR A 442 16.36 7.31 29.61
N ASP A 443 17.39 6.48 29.45
CA ASP A 443 18.61 6.54 30.25
C ASP A 443 19.85 6.49 29.34
N LEU A 444 21.00 6.96 29.84
CA LEU A 444 22.26 6.87 29.13
C LEU A 444 22.80 5.42 29.18
N SER A 445 23.19 4.89 28.02
CA SER A 445 23.98 3.66 27.97
C SER A 445 25.39 3.89 28.52
N ASP A 446 26.19 2.84 28.71
CA ASP A 446 27.58 2.98 29.18
C ASP A 446 28.42 3.86 28.23
N ASN A 447 28.19 3.73 26.92
CA ASN A 447 28.79 4.60 25.89
C ASN A 447 28.22 6.03 25.96
N GLY A 448 26.92 6.17 26.22
CA GLY A 448 26.25 7.46 26.41
C GLY A 448 26.79 8.23 27.62
N GLN A 449 27.05 7.54 28.74
CA GLN A 449 27.65 8.13 29.94
C GLN A 449 29.06 8.65 29.66
N THR A 450 29.86 7.87 28.93
CA THR A 450 31.21 8.26 28.51
C THR A 450 31.19 9.47 27.58
N ALA A 451 30.29 9.48 26.59
CA ALA A 451 30.11 10.60 25.67
C ALA A 451 29.64 11.87 26.41
N ALA A 452 28.66 11.75 27.31
CA ALA A 452 28.14 12.85 28.12
C ALA A 452 29.21 13.43 29.06
N ALA A 453 30.02 12.58 29.71
CA ALA A 453 31.12 13.00 30.57
C ALA A 453 32.22 13.74 29.79
N THR A 454 32.55 13.26 28.58
CA THR A 454 33.53 13.90 27.71
C THR A 454 33.02 15.26 27.23
N LEU A 455 31.76 15.35 26.82
CA LEU A 455 31.11 16.60 26.41
C LEU A 455 31.07 17.63 27.55
N ALA A 456 30.86 17.18 28.80
CA ALA A 456 30.89 18.06 29.97
C ALA A 456 32.30 18.61 30.26
N ARG A 457 33.36 17.88 29.91
CA ARG A 457 34.75 18.28 30.11
C ARG A 457 35.28 19.16 28.98
N GLU A 458 34.97 18.83 27.73
CA GLU A 458 35.60 19.41 26.53
C GLU A 458 34.70 20.44 25.82
N GLY A 459 33.41 20.50 26.16
CA GLY A 459 32.44 21.37 25.50
C GLY A 459 31.97 20.84 24.14
N PRO A 460 30.95 21.46 23.53
CA PRO A 460 30.44 21.04 22.23
C PRO A 460 31.47 21.33 21.12
N PRO A 461 31.62 20.44 20.12
CA PRO A 461 32.52 20.69 18.99
C PRO A 461 32.11 21.96 18.24
N GLN A 462 33.06 22.87 18.00
CA GLN A 462 32.86 24.15 17.28
C GLN A 462 32.84 23.97 15.75
N ASP A 463 32.23 22.90 15.26
CA ASP A 463 32.24 22.60 13.83
C ASP A 463 31.26 23.51 13.07
N VAL A 464 31.73 24.08 11.96
CA VAL A 464 30.90 24.89 11.06
C VAL A 464 30.07 23.95 10.16
N SER A 465 28.75 24.12 10.17
CA SER A 465 27.82 23.24 9.46
C SER A 465 27.62 23.59 7.98
N GLN A 466 27.78 24.86 7.63
CA GLN A 466 27.61 25.36 6.27
C GLN A 466 28.68 26.39 5.93
N LEU A 467 29.18 26.30 4.70
CA LEU A 467 30.01 27.35 4.12
C LEU A 467 29.13 28.57 3.82
N THR A 468 29.47 29.72 4.39
CA THR A 468 28.73 30.98 4.18
C THR A 468 29.52 31.96 3.31
N PRO A 469 28.84 32.92 2.64
CA PRO A 469 29.50 33.98 1.88
C PRO A 469 30.53 34.80 2.69
N GLU A 470 30.28 34.99 3.98
CA GLU A 470 31.14 35.76 4.89
C GLU A 470 32.47 35.02 5.14
N LEU A 471 32.40 33.72 5.43
CA LEU A 471 33.57 32.85 5.62
C LEU A 471 34.46 32.79 4.37
N LEU A 472 33.86 32.93 3.19
CA LEU A 472 34.56 32.99 1.91
C LEU A 472 35.28 34.33 1.71
N LYS A 473 34.67 35.45 2.13
CA LYS A 473 35.22 36.80 1.96
C LYS A 473 36.46 37.07 2.80
N ASP A 474 36.50 36.60 4.05
CA ASP A 474 37.61 36.83 4.98
C ASP A 474 38.65 35.68 5.01
N GLY A 475 38.37 34.59 4.30
CA GLY A 475 39.23 33.40 4.26
C GLY A 475 39.22 32.57 5.53
N ALA A 476 38.33 32.85 6.48
CA ALA A 476 38.20 32.11 7.73
C ALA A 476 37.84 30.64 7.52
N TRP A 477 37.22 30.29 6.38
CA TRP A 477 36.92 28.90 6.00
C TRP A 477 38.16 27.97 6.04
N ARG A 478 39.37 28.51 5.88
CA ARG A 478 40.62 27.73 5.91
C ARG A 478 41.03 27.29 7.32
N ARG A 479 40.49 27.94 8.36
CA ARG A 479 40.89 27.77 9.76
C ARG A 479 39.82 27.11 10.62
N VAL A 480 38.61 26.95 10.08
CA VAL A 480 37.49 26.31 10.76
C VAL A 480 37.35 24.86 10.32
N ARG A 481 36.93 23.99 11.24
CA ARG A 481 36.63 22.59 10.94
C ARG A 481 35.19 22.51 10.45
N PHE A 482 34.98 21.91 9.28
CA PHE A 482 33.63 21.68 8.75
C PHE A 482 33.10 20.35 9.23
N ARG A 483 31.82 20.35 9.60
CA ARG A 483 31.10 19.11 9.89
C ARG A 483 31.10 18.21 8.67
N LYS A 484 31.45 16.94 8.85
CA LYS A 484 31.40 15.94 7.76
C LYS A 484 29.96 15.74 7.29
N TYR A 485 29.75 15.76 5.99
CA TYR A 485 28.44 15.51 5.38
C TYR A 485 28.16 14.00 5.34
N THR A 486 27.10 13.56 6.01
CA THR A 486 26.70 12.15 6.06
C THR A 486 25.90 11.77 4.82
N ILE A 487 26.58 11.27 3.79
CA ILE A 487 25.99 10.88 2.49
C ILE A 487 24.97 9.74 2.63
N SER A 488 25.04 8.95 3.72
CA SER A 488 24.08 7.88 4.00
C SER A 488 22.70 8.39 4.46
N LEU A 489 22.56 9.66 4.83
CA LEU A 489 21.26 10.24 5.17
C LEU A 489 20.50 10.59 3.89
N ARG A 490 19.22 10.22 3.84
CA ARG A 490 18.35 10.61 2.73
C ARG A 490 18.27 12.13 2.66
N PRO A 491 18.45 12.74 1.48
CA PRO A 491 18.23 14.16 1.33
C PRO A 491 16.76 14.49 1.65
N PRO A 492 16.47 15.68 2.20
CA PRO A 492 15.10 16.11 2.41
C PRO A 492 14.33 16.01 1.09
N ARG A 493 13.17 15.35 1.15
CA ARG A 493 12.31 15.16 -0.03
C ARG A 493 11.82 16.53 -0.50
N VAL A 494 12.18 16.91 -1.73
CA VAL A 494 11.61 18.08 -2.37
C VAL A 494 10.18 17.73 -2.81
N SER A 495 9.20 18.43 -2.25
CA SER A 495 7.81 18.30 -2.67
C SER A 495 7.63 18.94 -4.06
N MET A 496 7.55 18.10 -5.09
CA MET A 496 7.25 18.52 -6.46
C MET A 496 5.76 18.32 -6.76
N GLY A 497 5.21 19.15 -7.65
CA GLY A 497 3.87 18.93 -8.21
C GLY A 497 3.81 17.60 -8.96
N ARG A 498 2.76 16.81 -8.73
CA ARG A 498 2.55 15.49 -9.38
C ARG A 498 1.35 15.55 -10.31
N ARG A 499 1.43 14.85 -11.45
CA ARG A 499 0.30 14.65 -12.35
C ARG A 499 -0.55 13.48 -11.88
N HIS A 500 -1.85 13.54 -12.16
CA HIS A 500 -2.76 12.43 -11.88
C HIS A 500 -2.45 11.26 -12.83
N PRO A 501 -2.15 10.03 -12.36
CA PRO A 501 -1.72 8.93 -13.22
C PRO A 501 -2.72 8.59 -14.34
N TYR A 502 -4.01 8.57 -14.02
CA TYR A 502 -5.05 8.34 -15.04
C TYR A 502 -5.08 9.43 -16.11
N ARG A 503 -4.81 10.70 -15.75
CA ARG A 503 -4.75 11.78 -16.73
C ARG A 503 -3.55 11.61 -17.66
N GLU A 504 -2.41 11.19 -17.10
CA GLU A 504 -1.21 10.90 -17.88
C GLU A 504 -1.43 9.77 -18.89
N PHE A 505 -2.19 8.73 -18.52
CA PHE A 505 -2.63 7.69 -19.43
C PHE A 505 -3.51 8.24 -20.56
N LEU A 506 -4.53 9.06 -20.27
CA LEU A 506 -5.37 9.67 -21.31
C LEU A 506 -4.55 10.56 -22.26
N ASP A 507 -3.57 11.31 -21.73
CA ASP A 507 -2.66 12.13 -22.54
C ASP A 507 -1.71 11.26 -23.40
N LEU A 508 -1.32 10.07 -22.95
CA LEU A 508 -0.60 9.09 -23.75
C LEU A 508 -1.46 8.57 -24.91
N VAL A 509 -2.68 8.11 -24.65
CA VAL A 509 -3.57 7.59 -25.70
C VAL A 509 -3.91 8.68 -26.73
N LYS A 510 -4.17 9.90 -26.25
CA LYS A 510 -4.36 11.07 -27.11
C LYS A 510 -3.19 11.28 -28.06
N ARG A 511 -1.95 11.27 -27.56
CA ARG A 511 -0.74 11.45 -28.38
C ARG A 511 -0.60 10.34 -29.43
N LYS A 512 -0.91 9.09 -29.07
CA LYS A 512 -0.89 7.95 -30.00
C LYS A 512 -1.92 8.13 -31.13
N LEU A 513 -3.16 8.47 -30.82
CA LEU A 513 -4.21 8.71 -31.83
C LEU A 513 -3.85 9.87 -32.76
N VAL A 514 -3.34 10.98 -32.22
CA VAL A 514 -2.85 12.12 -33.02
C VAL A 514 -1.69 11.70 -33.92
N SER A 515 -0.73 10.89 -33.44
CA SER A 515 0.36 10.38 -34.28
C SER A 515 -0.10 9.45 -35.41
N MET A 516 -1.27 8.81 -35.27
CA MET A 516 -1.90 8.00 -36.34
C MET A 516 -2.74 8.85 -37.32
N GLY A 517 -2.71 10.18 -37.17
CA GLY A 517 -3.40 11.14 -38.03
C GLY A 517 -4.86 11.38 -37.64
N PHE A 518 -5.30 10.98 -36.45
CA PHE A 518 -6.65 11.28 -35.96
C PHE A 518 -6.73 12.71 -35.39
N GLN A 519 -7.84 13.38 -35.66
CA GLN A 519 -8.16 14.72 -35.14
C GLN A 519 -9.11 14.62 -33.95
N GLU A 520 -8.86 15.38 -32.88
CA GLU A 520 -9.71 15.34 -31.68
C GLU A 520 -11.03 16.05 -31.93
N MET A 521 -12.14 15.34 -31.77
CA MET A 521 -13.50 15.88 -31.73
C MET A 521 -13.95 16.07 -30.28
N ARG A 522 -14.82 17.07 -30.06
CA ARG A 522 -15.36 17.41 -28.74
C ARG A 522 -16.85 17.61 -28.82
N GLY A 523 -17.54 17.27 -27.73
CA GLY A 523 -18.98 17.47 -27.58
C GLY A 523 -19.37 17.73 -26.13
N PRO A 524 -20.59 18.22 -25.90
CA PRO A 524 -21.08 18.58 -24.56
C PRO A 524 -21.22 17.35 -23.64
N LEU A 525 -21.27 17.60 -22.33
CA LEU A 525 -21.55 16.55 -21.34
C LEU A 525 -23.04 16.22 -21.23
N VAL A 526 -23.88 17.24 -21.47
CA VAL A 526 -25.34 17.10 -21.53
C VAL A 526 -25.72 16.98 -23.00
N GLU A 527 -26.46 15.94 -23.33
CA GLU A 527 -26.96 15.64 -24.66
C GLU A 527 -28.48 15.56 -24.67
N THR A 528 -29.08 15.71 -25.84
CA THR A 528 -30.47 15.28 -26.04
C THR A 528 -30.50 13.78 -26.32
N GLU A 529 -31.59 13.10 -25.98
CA GLU A 529 -31.81 11.70 -26.41
C GLU A 529 -31.67 11.54 -27.92
N PHE A 530 -32.02 12.58 -28.69
CA PHE A 530 -31.77 12.62 -30.12
C PHE A 530 -30.30 12.36 -30.47
N TRP A 531 -29.36 13.16 -29.98
CA TRP A 531 -27.95 13.02 -30.36
C TRP A 531 -27.27 11.84 -29.69
N ASN A 532 -27.65 11.52 -28.45
CA ASN A 532 -27.04 10.42 -27.72
C ASN A 532 -27.48 9.06 -28.27
N MET A 533 -28.70 8.96 -28.85
CA MET A 533 -29.32 7.70 -29.21
C MET A 533 -30.04 7.69 -30.58
N ASP A 534 -30.99 8.59 -30.83
CA ASP A 534 -31.84 8.50 -32.04
C ASP A 534 -31.06 8.71 -33.36
N ALA A 535 -30.13 9.66 -33.36
CA ALA A 535 -29.25 9.97 -34.49
C ALA A 535 -28.32 8.80 -34.84
N LEU A 536 -28.11 7.88 -33.90
CA LEU A 536 -27.39 6.63 -34.09
C LEU A 536 -28.31 5.51 -34.60
N PHE A 537 -29.55 5.79 -34.98
CA PHE A 537 -30.49 4.76 -35.43
C PHE A 537 -30.86 3.70 -34.37
N MET A 538 -30.56 3.92 -33.08
CA MET A 538 -31.01 3.03 -32.00
C MET A 538 -32.51 3.23 -31.74
N PRO A 539 -33.38 2.22 -31.64
CA PRO A 539 -34.82 2.45 -31.49
C PRO A 539 -35.19 3.03 -30.12
N GLN A 540 -36.27 3.82 -30.02
CA GLN A 540 -36.68 4.44 -28.75
C GLN A 540 -37.15 3.44 -27.67
N PHE A 541 -37.54 2.22 -28.05
CA PHE A 541 -37.88 1.14 -27.12
C PHE A 541 -36.67 0.28 -26.70
N HIS A 542 -35.44 0.66 -27.08
CA HIS A 542 -34.24 -0.10 -26.74
C HIS A 542 -34.02 -0.12 -25.20
N PRO A 543 -33.71 -1.29 -24.58
CA PRO A 543 -33.53 -1.42 -23.14
C PRO A 543 -32.53 -0.43 -22.55
N ALA A 544 -31.40 -0.19 -23.24
CA ALA A 544 -30.36 0.77 -22.84
C ALA A 544 -30.82 2.24 -22.69
N ARG A 545 -32.08 2.56 -23.03
CA ARG A 545 -32.70 3.88 -22.87
C ARG A 545 -33.60 3.97 -21.64
N ASN A 546 -33.80 2.87 -20.90
CA ASN A 546 -34.64 2.85 -19.72
C ASN A 546 -33.98 3.60 -18.56
N ILE A 547 -34.78 3.90 -17.54
CA ILE A 547 -34.44 4.69 -16.34
C ILE A 547 -33.23 4.17 -15.55
N HIS A 548 -32.76 2.96 -15.85
CA HIS A 548 -31.62 2.32 -15.20
C HIS A 548 -30.29 2.47 -15.95
N ASP A 549 -30.25 3.00 -17.18
CA ASP A 549 -29.02 3.02 -17.99
C ASP A 549 -28.50 4.43 -18.33
N VAL A 550 -29.31 5.48 -18.12
CA VAL A 550 -28.92 6.88 -18.37
C VAL A 550 -29.39 7.83 -17.27
N TYR A 551 -28.57 8.84 -16.96
CA TYR A 551 -28.95 9.91 -16.04
C TYR A 551 -29.71 11.00 -16.79
N PHE A 552 -30.97 11.22 -16.41
CA PHE A 552 -31.77 12.33 -16.93
C PHE A 552 -31.47 13.64 -16.19
N VAL A 553 -31.46 14.74 -16.93
CA VAL A 553 -31.34 16.08 -16.34
C VAL A 553 -32.67 16.46 -15.71
N LYS A 554 -32.65 16.80 -14.41
CA LYS A 554 -33.85 17.21 -13.68
C LYS A 554 -34.33 18.60 -14.07
N GLU A 555 -33.41 19.52 -14.33
CA GLU A 555 -33.74 20.91 -14.68
C GLU A 555 -32.62 21.53 -15.53
N PRO A 556 -32.93 21.99 -16.78
CA PRO A 556 -34.15 21.73 -17.53
C PRO A 556 -34.27 20.25 -17.96
N THR A 557 -35.49 19.73 -18.06
CA THR A 557 -35.73 18.33 -18.49
C THR A 557 -35.63 18.13 -20.00
N HIS A 558 -35.91 19.16 -20.80
CA HIS A 558 -35.96 19.10 -22.26
C HIS A 558 -35.18 20.26 -22.88
N ALA A 559 -34.57 20.00 -24.03
CA ALA A 559 -34.07 21.04 -24.91
C ALA A 559 -35.23 21.81 -25.55
N THR A 560 -35.00 23.10 -25.82
CA THR A 560 -35.95 23.95 -26.55
C THR A 560 -36.21 23.43 -27.96
N LEU A 561 -35.16 22.99 -28.66
CA LEU A 561 -35.26 22.44 -30.01
C LEU A 561 -34.17 21.40 -30.30
N VAL A 562 -34.45 20.51 -31.25
CA VAL A 562 -33.47 19.65 -31.91
C VAL A 562 -33.33 20.14 -33.35
N ALA A 563 -32.11 20.16 -33.88
CA ALA A 563 -31.83 20.75 -35.20
C ALA A 563 -32.58 20.04 -36.34
N GLU A 564 -33.27 20.82 -37.16
CA GLU A 564 -33.79 20.38 -38.46
C GLU A 564 -32.75 20.61 -39.57
N PRO A 565 -32.75 19.85 -40.67
CA PRO A 565 -33.69 18.78 -41.02
C PRO A 565 -33.32 17.40 -40.42
N PHE A 566 -32.42 17.34 -39.43
CA PHE A 566 -31.98 16.07 -38.86
C PHE A 566 -33.09 15.35 -38.11
N LEU A 567 -33.84 16.05 -37.25
CA LEU A 567 -34.94 15.45 -36.49
C LEU A 567 -35.96 14.80 -37.41
N SER A 568 -36.45 15.53 -38.42
CA SER A 568 -37.48 15.01 -39.31
C SER A 568 -37.00 13.83 -40.17
N ARG A 569 -35.77 13.87 -40.68
CA ARG A 569 -35.19 12.76 -41.46
C ARG A 569 -34.93 11.51 -40.63
N VAL A 570 -34.42 11.67 -39.40
CA VAL A 570 -34.22 10.54 -38.48
C VAL A 570 -35.56 9.95 -38.09
N ALA A 571 -36.55 10.77 -37.74
CA ALA A 571 -37.89 10.27 -37.42
C ALA A 571 -38.46 9.44 -38.58
N GLU A 572 -38.38 9.93 -39.82
CA GLU A 572 -38.83 9.17 -41.00
C GLU A 572 -38.06 7.84 -41.15
N ALA A 573 -36.72 7.87 -41.11
CA ALA A 573 -35.89 6.68 -41.21
C ALA A 573 -36.22 5.61 -40.14
N HIS A 574 -36.48 6.03 -38.91
CA HIS A 574 -36.86 5.13 -37.82
C HIS A 574 -38.22 4.48 -38.04
N GLN A 575 -39.21 5.23 -38.55
CA GLN A 575 -40.56 4.69 -38.71
C GLN A 575 -40.68 3.75 -39.90
N ASN A 576 -40.16 4.15 -41.06
CA ASN A 576 -40.41 3.45 -42.32
C ASN A 576 -39.17 3.33 -43.23
N GLY A 577 -37.98 3.72 -42.74
CA GLY A 577 -36.73 3.65 -43.49
C GLY A 577 -36.46 4.87 -44.40
N GLY A 578 -37.44 5.75 -44.62
CA GLY A 578 -37.31 6.92 -45.46
C GLY A 578 -36.73 6.59 -46.84
N THR A 579 -35.68 7.30 -47.25
CA THR A 579 -34.99 7.11 -48.53
C THR A 579 -33.74 6.21 -48.46
N THR A 580 -33.51 5.54 -47.32
CA THR A 580 -32.23 4.84 -47.04
C THR A 580 -32.15 3.43 -47.63
N GLY A 581 -33.28 2.86 -48.07
CA GLY A 581 -33.38 1.44 -48.44
C GLY A 581 -33.58 0.49 -47.26
N SER A 582 -33.55 0.99 -46.02
CA SER A 582 -33.96 0.25 -44.82
C SER A 582 -35.49 0.12 -44.75
N THR A 583 -36.01 -0.84 -43.96
CA THR A 583 -37.44 -0.90 -43.62
C THR A 583 -37.83 -0.06 -42.41
N GLY A 584 -36.85 0.59 -41.77
CA GLY A 584 -37.02 1.21 -40.45
C GLY A 584 -37.31 0.19 -39.35
N TRP A 585 -37.59 0.71 -38.15
CA TRP A 585 -37.98 -0.05 -36.96
C TRP A 585 -39.51 -0.26 -36.85
N ARG A 586 -40.31 0.35 -37.72
CA ARG A 586 -41.77 0.16 -37.80
C ARG A 586 -42.53 0.45 -36.50
N TYR A 587 -42.19 1.55 -35.85
CA TYR A 587 -42.88 2.08 -34.68
C TYR A 587 -43.22 3.56 -34.87
N ALA A 588 -44.07 4.14 -34.02
CA ALA A 588 -44.35 5.58 -34.03
C ALA A 588 -43.24 6.35 -33.31
N TYR A 589 -42.59 7.30 -33.99
CA TYR A 589 -41.46 8.03 -33.44
C TYR A 589 -41.92 9.17 -32.54
N ASP A 590 -41.48 9.18 -31.28
CA ASP A 590 -41.78 10.23 -30.31
C ASP A 590 -40.76 11.38 -30.41
N ARG A 591 -41.20 12.51 -30.96
CA ARG A 591 -40.38 13.72 -31.12
C ARG A 591 -40.14 14.45 -29.80
N ASP A 592 -41.04 14.34 -28.83
CA ASP A 592 -40.87 15.01 -27.54
C ASP A 592 -39.81 14.28 -26.71
N ARG A 593 -39.85 12.95 -26.72
CA ARG A 593 -38.80 12.10 -26.14
C ARG A 593 -37.42 12.45 -26.66
N ALA A 594 -37.27 12.69 -27.95
CA ALA A 594 -36.00 13.04 -28.58
C ALA A 594 -35.36 14.34 -27.99
N ARG A 595 -36.17 15.21 -27.36
CA ARG A 595 -35.72 16.47 -26.75
C ARG A 595 -35.28 16.32 -25.31
N ARG A 596 -35.57 15.21 -24.63
CA ARG A 596 -35.18 15.00 -23.23
C ARG A 596 -33.67 15.09 -23.08
N LEU A 597 -33.25 15.78 -22.01
CA LEU A 597 -31.84 16.01 -21.70
C LEU A 597 -31.32 14.89 -20.81
N VAL A 598 -30.17 14.36 -21.19
CA VAL A 598 -29.46 13.29 -20.48
C VAL A 598 -27.99 13.67 -20.30
N LEU A 599 -27.35 13.13 -19.27
CA LEU A 599 -25.88 13.07 -19.26
C LEU A 599 -25.44 12.06 -20.31
N ARG A 600 -24.46 12.44 -21.12
CA ARG A 600 -23.95 11.63 -22.23
C ARG A 600 -23.51 10.25 -21.73
N SER A 601 -24.16 9.20 -22.20
CA SER A 601 -23.88 7.83 -21.76
C SER A 601 -22.83 7.10 -22.59
N GLN A 602 -22.53 7.62 -23.78
CA GLN A 602 -21.54 7.06 -24.70
C GLN A 602 -20.85 8.14 -25.54
N GLY A 603 -19.60 7.88 -25.92
CA GLY A 603 -18.82 8.78 -26.77
C GLY A 603 -19.47 9.03 -28.13
N THR A 604 -20.22 8.04 -28.65
CA THR A 604 -20.75 7.98 -30.02
C THR A 604 -21.65 9.16 -30.39
N ALA A 605 -22.24 9.82 -29.39
CA ALA A 605 -22.97 11.07 -29.58
C ALA A 605 -22.09 12.16 -30.22
N VAL A 606 -20.81 12.22 -29.85
CA VAL A 606 -19.80 13.15 -30.39
C VAL A 606 -19.50 12.81 -31.85
N SER A 607 -19.38 11.53 -32.19
CA SER A 607 -19.27 11.07 -33.58
C SER A 607 -20.47 11.49 -34.42
N ALA A 608 -21.71 11.27 -33.95
CA ALA A 608 -22.92 11.66 -34.67
C ALA A 608 -22.98 13.16 -34.95
N ARG A 609 -22.65 13.99 -33.95
CA ARG A 609 -22.56 15.45 -34.11
C ARG A 609 -21.47 15.84 -35.09
N THR A 610 -20.31 15.19 -35.03
CA THR A 610 -19.19 15.46 -35.93
C THR A 610 -19.58 15.15 -37.37
N LEU A 611 -20.24 14.02 -37.63
CA LEU A 611 -20.77 13.64 -38.94
C LEU A 611 -21.81 14.64 -39.46
N ALA A 612 -22.70 15.12 -38.58
CA ALA A 612 -23.69 16.14 -38.93
C ALA A 612 -23.07 17.52 -39.23
N ALA A 613 -21.87 17.80 -38.70
CA ALA A 613 -21.14 19.05 -38.85
C ALA A 613 -20.25 19.11 -40.11
N THR A 614 -20.49 18.23 -41.10
CA THR A 614 -19.76 18.18 -42.39
C THR A 614 -18.23 18.06 -42.22
N PRO A 615 -17.73 16.94 -41.68
CA PRO A 615 -16.30 16.72 -41.52
C PRO A 615 -15.61 16.50 -42.88
N GLN A 616 -14.28 16.62 -42.91
CA GLN A 616 -13.50 16.35 -44.12
C GLN A 616 -13.52 14.86 -44.48
N VAL A 617 -13.58 14.58 -45.78
CA VAL A 617 -13.53 13.22 -46.33
C VAL A 617 -12.45 13.19 -47.44
N PRO A 618 -11.39 12.36 -47.32
CA PRO A 618 -11.15 11.42 -46.24
C PRO A 618 -10.71 12.11 -44.94
N GLY A 619 -11.10 11.53 -43.79
CA GLY A 619 -10.80 12.10 -42.47
C GLY A 619 -10.79 11.04 -41.37
N LYS A 620 -9.99 11.27 -40.33
CA LYS A 620 -9.91 10.41 -39.13
C LYS A 620 -10.15 11.26 -37.89
N TYR A 621 -11.09 10.86 -37.04
CA TYR A 621 -11.52 11.63 -35.88
C TYR A 621 -11.58 10.75 -34.65
N PHE A 622 -11.23 11.29 -33.48
CA PHE A 622 -11.30 10.57 -32.21
C PHE A 622 -11.81 11.45 -31.07
N SER A 623 -12.39 10.83 -30.05
CA SER A 623 -12.77 11.51 -28.81
C SER A 623 -12.32 10.69 -27.61
N ILE A 624 -11.92 11.39 -26.55
CA ILE A 624 -11.81 10.82 -25.20
C ILE A 624 -12.94 11.47 -24.39
N ALA A 625 -14.13 10.88 -24.50
CA ALA A 625 -15.36 11.43 -23.96
C ALA A 625 -15.59 10.96 -22.52
N ARG A 626 -15.80 11.90 -21.60
CA ARG A 626 -16.37 11.56 -20.29
C ARG A 626 -17.84 11.17 -20.46
N CYS A 627 -18.20 9.99 -19.97
CA CYS A 627 -19.51 9.38 -20.10
C CYS A 627 -20.06 9.01 -18.72
N PHE A 628 -21.38 8.94 -18.62
CA PHE A 628 -22.09 8.68 -17.37
C PHE A 628 -23.08 7.54 -17.56
N ARG A 629 -22.97 6.51 -16.73
CA ARG A 629 -23.90 5.38 -16.71
C ARG A 629 -24.29 5.11 -15.28
N TYR A 630 -25.55 4.74 -15.08
CA TYR A 630 -25.98 4.25 -13.80
C TYR A 630 -25.43 2.84 -13.64
N ASP A 631 -24.50 2.67 -12.72
CA ASP A 631 -23.85 1.41 -12.44
C ASP A 631 -23.72 1.22 -10.93
N HIS A 632 -23.63 -0.04 -10.49
CA HIS A 632 -23.33 -0.35 -9.11
C HIS A 632 -21.86 -0.04 -8.85
N VAL A 633 -21.61 1.10 -8.18
CA VAL A 633 -20.24 1.53 -7.88
C VAL A 633 -19.53 0.45 -7.06
N ASP A 634 -18.52 -0.15 -7.67
CA ASP A 634 -17.69 -1.19 -7.09
C ASP A 634 -16.20 -0.87 -7.34
N ALA A 635 -15.31 -1.84 -7.10
CA ALA A 635 -13.88 -1.63 -7.29
C ALA A 635 -13.46 -1.42 -8.76
N THR A 636 -14.35 -1.73 -9.72
CA THR A 636 -14.12 -1.76 -11.17
C THR A 636 -15.04 -0.84 -11.97
N HIS A 637 -16.21 -0.49 -11.42
CA HIS A 637 -17.24 0.32 -12.08
C HIS A 637 -17.49 1.61 -11.33
N ALA A 638 -17.46 2.73 -12.07
CA ALA A 638 -17.77 4.05 -11.56
C ALA A 638 -18.96 4.66 -12.31
N SER A 639 -19.69 5.56 -11.65
CA SER A 639 -20.82 6.29 -12.27
C SER A 639 -20.41 7.14 -13.47
N ASP A 640 -19.12 7.44 -13.60
CA ASP A 640 -18.54 8.13 -14.73
C ASP A 640 -17.16 7.55 -15.11
N PHE A 641 -16.87 7.54 -16.41
CA PHE A 641 -15.62 7.03 -16.97
C PHE A 641 -15.30 7.75 -18.28
N PHE A 642 -14.08 7.58 -18.79
CA PHE A 642 -13.71 8.09 -20.11
C PHE A 642 -13.80 6.96 -21.15
N GLN A 643 -14.65 7.15 -22.14
CA GLN A 643 -14.75 6.29 -23.32
C GLN A 643 -13.89 6.89 -24.44
N ILE A 644 -13.07 6.05 -25.05
CA ILE A 644 -12.29 6.40 -26.23
C ILE A 644 -13.04 5.91 -27.46
N GLU A 645 -13.19 6.75 -28.47
CA GLU A 645 -13.76 6.35 -29.75
C GLU A 645 -13.00 6.94 -30.92
N GLY A 646 -13.14 6.34 -32.09
CA GLY A 646 -12.65 6.89 -33.34
C GLY A 646 -13.52 6.52 -34.53
N ILE A 647 -13.65 7.45 -35.47
CA ILE A 647 -14.33 7.25 -36.76
C ILE A 647 -13.37 7.59 -37.91
N VAL A 648 -13.48 6.85 -39.00
CA VAL A 648 -12.73 7.09 -40.23
C VAL A 648 -13.70 7.19 -41.39
N LEU A 649 -13.56 8.25 -42.17
CA LEU A 649 -14.43 8.59 -43.28
C LEU A 649 -13.61 8.53 -44.57
N ALA A 650 -14.08 7.79 -45.55
CA ALA A 650 -13.50 7.68 -46.89
C ALA A 650 -14.55 7.13 -47.86
N HIS A 651 -14.36 7.35 -49.16
CA HIS A 651 -15.27 6.83 -50.19
C HIS A 651 -15.13 5.32 -50.42
N ASP A 652 -13.98 4.75 -50.07
CA ASP A 652 -13.57 3.36 -50.28
C ASP A 652 -13.45 2.56 -48.96
N ILE A 653 -14.06 3.08 -47.88
CA ILE A 653 -14.07 2.42 -46.56
C ILE A 653 -14.75 1.04 -46.68
N ASN A 654 -14.14 0.02 -46.08
CA ASN A 654 -14.66 -1.35 -46.09
C ASN A 654 -14.26 -2.08 -44.81
N PHE A 655 -14.86 -3.25 -44.57
CA PHE A 655 -14.66 -3.99 -43.33
C PHE A 655 -13.19 -4.41 -43.10
N LYS A 656 -12.43 -4.69 -44.15
CA LYS A 656 -10.99 -5.01 -44.03
C LYS A 656 -10.18 -3.83 -43.48
N ILE A 657 -10.54 -2.60 -43.86
CA ILE A 657 -9.92 -1.39 -43.33
C ILE A 657 -10.23 -1.24 -41.84
N LEU A 658 -11.48 -1.50 -41.41
CA LEU A 658 -11.85 -1.50 -40.00
C LEU A 658 -11.00 -2.48 -39.19
N LEU A 659 -10.89 -3.73 -39.64
CA LEU A 659 -10.06 -4.74 -38.97
C LEU A 659 -8.58 -4.33 -38.89
N GLY A 660 -8.03 -3.74 -39.96
CA GLY A 660 -6.67 -3.22 -39.97
C GLY A 660 -6.45 -2.05 -38.99
N LEU A 661 -7.43 -1.15 -38.86
CA LEU A 661 -7.37 -0.04 -37.91
C LEU A 661 -7.48 -0.54 -36.45
N LEU A 662 -8.34 -1.52 -36.18
CA LEU A 662 -8.47 -2.15 -34.87
C LEU A 662 -7.20 -2.92 -34.47
N ASP A 663 -6.59 -3.65 -35.40
CA ASP A 663 -5.29 -4.32 -35.14
C ASP A 663 -4.17 -3.31 -34.89
N LEU A 664 -4.14 -2.21 -35.65
CA LEU A 664 -3.19 -1.12 -35.42
C LEU A 664 -3.40 -0.51 -34.03
N PHE A 665 -4.65 -0.29 -33.61
CA PHE A 665 -4.97 0.20 -32.27
C PHE A 665 -4.52 -0.79 -31.18
N ALA A 666 -4.77 -2.09 -31.36
CA ALA A 666 -4.32 -3.13 -30.43
C ALA A 666 -2.80 -3.10 -30.23
N ARG A 667 -2.03 -2.91 -31.30
CA ARG A 667 -0.56 -2.87 -31.25
C ARG A 667 -0.01 -1.55 -30.70
N GLU A 668 -0.53 -0.42 -31.18
CA GLU A 668 0.03 0.90 -30.86
C GLU A 668 -0.43 1.47 -29.52
N VAL A 669 -1.67 1.16 -29.13
CA VAL A 669 -2.29 1.70 -27.90
C VAL A 669 -2.28 0.66 -26.79
N ALA A 670 -2.73 -0.57 -27.07
CA ALA A 670 -2.78 -1.63 -26.05
C ALA A 670 -1.49 -2.46 -25.95
N GLN A 671 -0.52 -2.26 -26.85
CA GLN A 671 0.74 -3.00 -26.90
C GLN A 671 0.54 -4.54 -26.93
N ALA A 672 -0.59 -4.97 -27.51
CA ALA A 672 -0.92 -6.38 -27.65
C ALA A 672 -0.10 -7.03 -28.78
N LYS A 673 0.44 -8.21 -28.51
CA LYS A 673 1.15 -9.04 -29.51
C LYS A 673 0.20 -9.89 -30.35
N GLU A 674 -0.90 -10.31 -29.76
CA GLU A 674 -1.92 -11.15 -30.38
C GLU A 674 -3.29 -10.48 -30.23
N SER A 675 -4.02 -10.39 -31.34
CA SER A 675 -5.38 -9.85 -31.45
C SER A 675 -6.27 -10.84 -32.21
N LYS A 676 -7.57 -10.86 -31.91
CA LYS A 676 -8.59 -11.60 -32.68
C LYS A 676 -9.89 -10.80 -32.72
N PHE A 677 -10.74 -11.15 -33.66
CA PHE A 677 -12.00 -10.48 -33.94
C PHE A 677 -13.17 -11.43 -33.72
N LEU A 678 -14.19 -10.99 -32.99
CA LEU A 678 -15.44 -11.74 -32.79
C LEU A 678 -16.61 -10.96 -33.39
N PRO A 679 -17.55 -11.60 -34.11
CA PRO A 679 -18.78 -10.95 -34.52
C PRO A 679 -19.57 -10.45 -33.31
N ALA A 680 -20.06 -9.22 -33.39
CA ALA A 680 -20.80 -8.57 -32.32
C ALA A 680 -22.10 -7.96 -32.85
N TYR A 681 -22.87 -7.29 -31.98
CA TYR A 681 -24.05 -6.53 -32.40
C TYR A 681 -24.05 -5.16 -31.73
N PHE A 682 -24.04 -4.11 -32.56
CA PHE A 682 -24.33 -2.75 -32.13
C PHE A 682 -25.46 -2.18 -32.99
N PRO A 683 -26.47 -1.51 -32.40
CA PRO A 683 -27.64 -1.02 -33.15
C PRO A 683 -27.36 -0.05 -34.31
N PHE A 684 -26.12 0.45 -34.41
CA PHE A 684 -25.73 1.58 -35.24
C PHE A 684 -24.54 1.29 -36.18
N THR A 685 -24.15 0.02 -36.31
CA THR A 685 -23.03 -0.39 -37.17
C THR A 685 -23.39 -1.62 -37.99
N GLU A 686 -22.93 -1.67 -39.23
CA GLU A 686 -23.05 -2.84 -40.11
C GLU A 686 -21.78 -2.90 -40.99
N PRO A 687 -20.93 -3.95 -40.90
CA PRO A 687 -20.93 -5.05 -39.93
C PRO A 687 -20.33 -4.65 -38.57
N SER A 688 -20.69 -5.39 -37.52
CA SER A 688 -20.18 -5.22 -36.15
C SER A 688 -19.12 -6.25 -35.77
N VAL A 689 -18.11 -5.82 -35.00
CA VAL A 689 -17.03 -6.69 -34.52
C VAL A 689 -16.48 -6.20 -33.18
N GLU A 690 -16.13 -7.14 -32.31
CA GLU A 690 -15.40 -6.93 -31.07
C GLU A 690 -13.92 -7.29 -31.26
N LEU A 691 -13.04 -6.46 -30.67
CA LEU A 691 -11.60 -6.69 -30.66
C LEU A 691 -11.21 -7.35 -29.33
N HIS A 692 -10.59 -8.52 -29.42
CA HIS A 692 -10.02 -9.19 -28.26
C HIS A 692 -8.50 -9.21 -28.37
N VAL A 693 -7.82 -8.94 -27.27
CA VAL A 693 -6.37 -9.04 -27.16
C VAL A 693 -5.98 -10.08 -26.13
N LYS A 694 -4.82 -10.71 -26.34
CA LYS A 694 -4.29 -11.68 -25.38
C LYS A 694 -3.39 -10.98 -24.38
N HIS A 695 -3.90 -10.76 -23.18
CA HIS A 695 -3.11 -10.27 -22.06
C HIS A 695 -2.22 -11.39 -21.51
N PRO A 696 -0.91 -11.15 -21.25
CA PRO A 696 0.03 -12.20 -20.83
C PRO A 696 -0.41 -13.00 -19.59
N ARG A 697 -1.19 -12.37 -18.70
CA ARG A 697 -1.67 -13.00 -17.45
C ARG A 697 -3.14 -13.34 -17.42
N LEU A 698 -3.98 -12.67 -18.20
CA LEU A 698 -5.45 -12.80 -18.12
C LEU A 698 -6.03 -13.62 -19.28
N GLY A 699 -5.18 -14.00 -20.24
CA GLY A 699 -5.65 -14.67 -21.45
C GLY A 699 -6.35 -13.68 -22.39
N TRP A 700 -7.36 -14.17 -23.12
CA TRP A 700 -8.13 -13.35 -24.05
C TRP A 700 -9.08 -12.44 -23.28
N ILE A 701 -8.90 -11.12 -23.44
CA ILE A 701 -9.78 -10.09 -22.90
C ILE A 701 -10.34 -9.26 -24.05
N GLU A 702 -11.55 -8.74 -23.88
CA GLU A 702 -12.08 -7.68 -24.74
C GLU A 702 -11.28 -6.40 -24.50
N LEU A 703 -10.97 -5.66 -25.56
CA LEU A 703 -10.23 -4.39 -25.50
C LEU A 703 -11.13 -3.18 -25.74
#